data_AF-A0A9D4JL33-F1
#
_entry.id   AF-A0A9D4JL33-F1
#
_cell.length_a   1.000
_cell.length_b   1.000
_cell.length_c   1.000
_cell.angle_alpha   90.00
_cell.angle_beta   90.00
_cell.angle_gamma   90.00
#
_symmetry.space_group_name_H-M   'P 1'
#
loop_
_entity.id
_entity.type
_entity.pdbx_description
1 polymer ?
#
loop_
_entity_poly.entity_id
_entity_poly.type
_entity_poly.pdbx_seq_one_letter_code
_entity_poly.pdbx_strand_id
1 'polypeptide(L)'
;HPHMFQRGVLRQHGHSEFTASVDLWSLGVTLYHVAFGRLPFQAFGGRSDSETMYKIISERSSGEVSGSQRFHNGSIERSKELPDTSYLCRSLKSLLKPVFAGLFDPDPTRTWNFNTYFQAVSDIIDMTTLLVFNSGTCENIRLYLKNNECLVHIQEKIGYLTEIPANRQIILLGDKPLTNLVDINDQIQSFPKVVLKTTLIVYDKDGCEQYQCYTPKIPPFLPLKTSLSNDEAVAKQCAGNAFFVEFNLKQVLENQHLADEALLHLRNHYQDALKPTEVLIPEIEKQTALVNVRIEMIRESQKQAQVCLTVFKNIGTLDPDSGVEELEAFVVTDNSLPELLKKTQGRLDEIRTYMSVLSRKENDHPLSPSDDLCCDEGRDRCLTKMGHLRQGIAAVSSTFSKHRKYSILHAHEEFIHKCEREKLENSLIPVIELYQSHCVKNLTKVHHWSSRNISVFLKHLARSGKVETNVRCVTDCLNQMNEKLLKIKDSFKLATEKLMSLFATITSQTVKLPVSLRETPEGSSACERGSFNSERSIQGSKRNELLKSLFREIDYIRISGQELGTVLLDYERSIQELKSRLEMASMPSMLFCTRGETSGYGSGAPNVFLPSFHDLFPSPGIDANVRVTSSDALPVYHGAQNNTGTPIVYPNNFDSKFETHLSTDCQRTVHVYNFPNIVSSYSSNTANHLNHLHRTVNAISTNNGYSGTTPHSETTRIVQGASVSKPSNVVTYFNTTYERQLEDSKSTELIPRGLFSSVII
;
A
#
# COMPACT_ATOMS: atom_id res chain seq x y z
N HIS A 1 -39.25 30.97 -2.00
CA HIS A 1 -39.27 31.57 -0.65
C HIS A 1 -40.72 31.53 -0.13
N PRO A 2 -40.99 31.23 1.16
CA PRO A 2 -42.36 31.04 1.66
C PRO A 2 -43.28 32.24 1.42
N HIS A 3 -42.85 33.46 1.77
CA HIS A 3 -43.65 34.69 1.55
C HIS A 3 -43.99 34.93 0.08
N MET A 4 -43.07 34.62 -0.84
CA MET A 4 -43.33 34.72 -2.29
C MET A 4 -44.32 33.66 -2.79
N PHE A 5 -44.34 32.48 -2.19
CA PHE A 5 -45.31 31.43 -2.50
C PHE A 5 -46.71 31.81 -1.95
N GLN A 6 -46.77 32.36 -0.75
CA GLN A 6 -47.99 32.88 -0.13
C GLN A 6 -48.64 33.98 -0.98
N ARG A 7 -47.85 34.95 -1.45
CA ARG A 7 -48.31 36.04 -2.32
C ARG A 7 -48.67 35.55 -3.73
N GLY A 8 -47.81 34.73 -4.35
CA GLY A 8 -47.94 34.35 -5.76
C GLY A 8 -48.84 33.15 -6.06
N VAL A 9 -49.00 32.21 -5.12
CA VAL A 9 -49.79 30.98 -5.30
C VAL A 9 -51.06 31.00 -4.47
N LEU A 10 -50.95 31.26 -3.15
CA LEU A 10 -52.12 31.35 -2.27
C LEU A 10 -52.91 32.67 -2.42
N ARG A 11 -52.39 33.63 -3.21
CA ARG A 11 -52.99 34.97 -3.47
C ARG A 11 -53.31 35.77 -2.21
N GLN A 12 -52.61 35.50 -1.11
CA GLN A 12 -52.80 36.22 0.15
C GLN A 12 -52.06 37.56 0.08
N HIS A 13 -52.75 38.63 0.51
CA HIS A 13 -52.23 39.99 0.45
C HIS A 13 -51.27 40.24 1.62
N GLY A 14 -49.99 40.48 1.32
CA GLY A 14 -48.97 40.78 2.32
C GLY A 14 -47.86 41.65 1.75
N HIS A 15 -47.45 42.66 2.51
CA HIS A 15 -46.36 43.59 2.18
C HIS A 15 -44.99 42.91 2.37
N SER A 16 -44.71 41.90 1.55
CA SER A 16 -43.39 41.26 1.45
C SER A 16 -42.66 41.79 0.22
N GLU A 17 -41.51 42.43 0.46
CA GLU A 17 -40.59 42.92 -0.55
C GLU A 17 -39.65 41.79 -1.04
N PHE A 18 -39.01 42.01 -2.17
CA PHE A 18 -37.97 41.11 -2.68
C PHE A 18 -36.64 41.43 -1.97
N THR A 19 -36.28 40.61 -0.98
CA THR A 19 -35.02 40.70 -0.24
C THR A 19 -33.99 39.70 -0.77
N ALA A 20 -32.71 39.92 -0.50
CA ALA A 20 -31.61 39.00 -0.85
C ALA A 20 -31.84 37.54 -0.40
N SER A 21 -32.57 37.32 0.70
CA SER A 21 -32.97 35.99 1.18
C SER A 21 -33.98 35.27 0.27
N VAL A 22 -34.77 36.00 -0.55
CA VAL A 22 -35.63 35.43 -1.60
C VAL A 22 -34.76 34.80 -2.70
N ASP A 23 -33.72 35.52 -3.12
CA ASP A 23 -32.81 35.09 -4.18
C ASP A 23 -31.96 33.91 -3.71
N LEU A 24 -31.36 34.00 -2.52
CA LEU A 24 -30.58 32.93 -1.90
C LEU A 24 -31.41 31.65 -1.66
N TRP A 25 -32.69 31.78 -1.28
CA TRP A 25 -33.61 30.63 -1.27
C TRP A 25 -33.78 30.02 -2.67
N SER A 26 -33.98 30.86 -3.70
CA SER A 26 -34.19 30.37 -5.07
C SER A 26 -32.95 29.67 -5.63
N LEU A 27 -31.77 30.18 -5.29
CA LEU A 27 -30.46 29.61 -5.59
C LEU A 27 -30.27 28.28 -4.87
N GLY A 28 -30.56 28.20 -3.57
CA GLY A 28 -30.51 26.95 -2.80
C GLY A 28 -31.42 25.86 -3.38
N VAL A 29 -32.66 26.21 -3.74
CA VAL A 29 -33.59 25.27 -4.41
C VAL A 29 -33.05 24.81 -5.76
N THR A 30 -32.44 25.72 -6.53
CA THR A 30 -31.82 25.40 -7.84
C THR A 30 -30.62 24.46 -7.68
N LEU A 31 -29.70 24.78 -6.77
CA LEU A 31 -28.51 23.98 -6.47
C LEU A 31 -28.88 22.57 -5.98
N TYR A 32 -29.90 22.45 -5.13
CA TYR A 32 -30.39 21.16 -4.66
C TYR A 32 -31.01 20.35 -5.81
N HIS A 33 -31.77 21.00 -6.69
CA HIS A 33 -32.37 20.37 -7.86
C HIS A 33 -31.32 19.85 -8.85
N VAL A 34 -30.24 20.61 -9.07
CA VAL A 34 -29.08 20.18 -9.89
C VAL A 34 -28.32 19.03 -9.23
N ALA A 35 -28.07 19.10 -7.91
CA ALA A 35 -27.32 18.08 -7.17
C ALA A 35 -28.04 16.72 -7.05
N PHE A 36 -29.38 16.73 -6.97
CA PHE A 36 -30.17 15.54 -6.59
C PHE A 36 -31.28 15.16 -7.57
N GLY A 37 -31.44 15.88 -8.69
CA GLY A 37 -32.47 15.62 -9.71
C GLY A 37 -33.93 15.77 -9.23
N ARG A 38 -34.14 16.32 -8.02
CA ARG A 38 -35.45 16.50 -7.38
C ARG A 38 -35.47 17.79 -6.56
N LEU A 39 -36.65 18.39 -6.39
CA LEU A 39 -36.80 19.58 -5.54
C LEU A 39 -36.62 19.20 -4.06
N PRO A 40 -36.08 20.10 -3.20
CA PRO A 40 -35.94 19.82 -1.77
C PRO A 40 -37.28 19.73 -1.05
N PHE A 41 -38.30 20.46 -1.53
CA PHE A 41 -39.61 20.56 -0.89
C PHE A 41 -40.71 20.14 -1.88
N GLN A 42 -41.53 19.14 -1.53
CA GLN A 42 -42.53 18.53 -2.43
C GLN A 42 -43.77 18.02 -1.68
N ALA A 43 -44.94 18.64 -1.89
CA ALA A 43 -46.23 18.09 -1.50
C ALA A 43 -46.70 16.97 -2.45
N PHE A 44 -47.67 16.15 -2.02
CA PHE A 44 -48.26 15.14 -2.88
C PHE A 44 -49.04 15.81 -4.04
N GLY A 45 -48.82 15.35 -5.28
CA GLY A 45 -49.30 16.04 -6.48
C GLY A 45 -48.55 17.34 -6.83
N GLY A 46 -47.61 17.79 -5.99
CA GLY A 46 -46.80 18.98 -6.24
C GLY A 46 -47.58 20.28 -6.04
N ARG A 47 -47.73 21.08 -7.10
CA ARG A 47 -48.35 22.42 -7.01
C ARG A 47 -49.88 22.41 -6.87
N SER A 48 -50.54 21.27 -7.07
CA SER A 48 -51.99 21.14 -6.88
C SER A 48 -52.37 21.28 -5.40
N ASP A 49 -51.59 20.66 -4.50
CA ASP A 49 -51.73 20.85 -3.07
C ASP A 49 -50.88 22.05 -2.62
N SER A 50 -51.37 23.25 -2.96
CA SER A 50 -50.69 24.49 -2.63
C SER A 50 -50.62 24.78 -1.11
N GLU A 51 -51.57 24.25 -0.32
CA GLU A 51 -51.61 24.47 1.12
C GLU A 51 -50.58 23.60 1.85
N THR A 52 -50.53 22.29 1.58
CA THR A 52 -49.46 21.43 2.11
C THR A 52 -48.10 21.87 1.57
N MET A 53 -48.00 22.29 0.30
CA MET A 53 -46.75 22.81 -0.24
C MET A 53 -46.26 24.07 0.50
N TYR A 54 -47.18 24.97 0.88
CA TYR A 54 -46.84 26.11 1.74
C TYR A 54 -46.44 25.66 3.16
N LYS A 55 -47.17 24.71 3.74
CA LYS A 55 -46.88 24.13 5.07
C LYS A 55 -45.48 23.52 5.14
N ILE A 56 -45.08 22.76 4.12
CA ILE A 56 -43.75 22.14 4.01
C ILE A 56 -42.64 23.20 4.05
N ILE A 57 -42.79 24.32 3.33
CA ILE A 57 -41.73 25.35 3.24
C ILE A 57 -41.77 26.38 4.37
N SER A 58 -42.91 26.57 5.04
CA SER A 58 -43.07 27.56 6.13
C SER A 58 -42.70 26.98 7.50
N GLU A 59 -43.22 25.80 7.87
CA GLU A 59 -43.06 25.20 9.20
C GLU A 59 -41.72 24.45 9.40
N ARG A 60 -40.74 24.63 8.52
CA ARG A 60 -39.45 23.91 8.52
C ARG A 60 -38.61 24.24 9.76
N SER A 61 -37.87 23.28 10.30
CA SER A 61 -36.94 23.50 11.44
C SER A 61 -35.50 23.80 10.97
N SER A 62 -34.70 24.42 11.84
CA SER A 62 -33.29 24.75 11.53
C SER A 62 -32.49 23.50 11.16
N GLY A 63 -31.76 23.57 10.05
CA GLY A 63 -30.99 22.46 9.48
C GLY A 63 -31.79 21.45 8.66
N GLU A 64 -33.11 21.62 8.45
CA GLU A 64 -33.85 20.81 7.47
C GLU A 64 -33.50 21.23 6.04
N VAL A 65 -32.95 20.28 5.27
CA VAL A 65 -32.52 20.49 3.87
C VAL A 65 -33.53 19.94 2.85
N SER A 66 -34.50 19.14 3.31
CA SER A 66 -35.62 18.68 2.47
C SER A 66 -36.86 18.28 3.28
N GLY A 67 -38.03 18.31 2.61
CA GLY A 67 -39.33 17.93 3.16
C GLY A 67 -40.28 17.43 2.06
N SER A 68 -40.70 16.17 2.12
CA SER A 68 -41.52 15.53 1.08
C SER A 68 -42.69 14.72 1.64
N GLN A 69 -43.85 14.82 1.01
CA GLN A 69 -45.04 14.04 1.35
C GLN A 69 -45.26 12.92 0.32
N ARG A 70 -45.24 11.65 0.74
CA ARG A 70 -45.32 10.50 -0.18
C ARG A 70 -46.72 10.15 -0.69
N PHE A 71 -47.76 10.49 0.06
CA PHE A 71 -49.15 10.11 -0.20
C PHE A 71 -50.11 11.26 0.13
N HIS A 72 -51.29 11.28 -0.50
CA HIS A 72 -52.33 12.27 -0.22
C HIS A 72 -52.71 12.25 1.27
N ASN A 73 -52.76 13.42 1.91
CA ASN A 73 -52.94 13.58 3.37
C ASN A 73 -51.93 12.82 4.26
N GLY A 74 -50.82 12.32 3.68
CA GLY A 74 -49.75 11.67 4.44
C GLY A 74 -48.93 12.66 5.27
N SER A 75 -48.12 12.13 6.18
CA SER A 75 -47.13 12.91 6.92
C SER A 75 -46.07 13.51 5.99
N ILE A 76 -45.49 14.64 6.41
CA ILE A 76 -44.35 15.26 5.74
C ILE A 76 -43.08 14.62 6.29
N GLU A 77 -42.38 13.85 5.45
CA GLU A 77 -41.05 13.34 5.79
C GLU A 77 -40.02 14.45 5.62
N ARG A 78 -39.35 14.82 6.71
CA ARG A 78 -38.34 15.88 6.74
C ARG A 78 -36.96 15.30 7.01
N SER A 79 -35.93 15.86 6.38
CA SER A 79 -34.56 15.40 6.54
C SER A 79 -33.57 16.56 6.71
N LYS A 80 -32.64 16.39 7.63
CA LYS A 80 -31.41 17.19 7.76
C LYS A 80 -30.24 16.58 6.97
N GLU A 81 -30.38 15.33 6.54
CA GLU A 81 -29.42 14.62 5.70
C GLU A 81 -29.74 14.79 4.20
N LEU A 82 -28.68 14.79 3.39
CA LEU A 82 -28.76 14.84 1.94
C LEU A 82 -29.00 13.44 1.36
N PRO A 83 -29.64 13.31 0.17
CA PRO A 83 -29.96 12.02 -0.41
C PRO A 83 -28.75 11.13 -0.70
N ASP A 84 -28.89 9.81 -0.55
CA ASP A 84 -27.88 8.84 -0.97
C ASP A 84 -27.94 8.46 -2.45
N THR A 85 -29.10 8.61 -3.09
CA THR A 85 -29.30 8.39 -4.53
C THR A 85 -28.80 9.59 -5.35
N SER A 86 -27.54 9.98 -5.16
CA SER A 86 -26.91 11.16 -5.76
C SER A 86 -25.62 10.80 -6.49
N TYR A 87 -25.31 11.50 -7.58
CA TYR A 87 -24.00 11.41 -8.24
C TYR A 87 -22.85 12.02 -7.41
N LEU A 88 -23.16 12.78 -6.36
CA LEU A 88 -22.17 13.44 -5.52
C LEU A 88 -21.54 12.48 -4.50
N CYS A 89 -20.21 12.43 -4.46
CA CYS A 89 -19.46 11.62 -3.49
C CYS A 89 -19.68 12.08 -2.04
N ARG A 90 -19.44 11.17 -1.09
CA ARG A 90 -19.68 11.38 0.36
C ARG A 90 -19.05 12.69 0.86
N SER A 91 -17.80 12.96 0.47
CA SER A 91 -17.01 14.15 0.86
C SER A 91 -17.56 15.48 0.32
N LEU A 92 -18.17 15.49 -0.87
CA LEU A 92 -18.79 16.72 -1.41
C LEU A 92 -20.18 16.94 -0.77
N LYS A 93 -20.90 15.87 -0.44
CA LYS A 93 -22.16 15.99 0.32
C LYS A 93 -21.94 16.60 1.70
N SER A 94 -20.90 16.22 2.44
CA SER A 94 -20.62 16.81 3.76
C SER A 94 -20.27 18.31 3.67
N LEU A 95 -19.60 18.75 2.61
CA LEU A 95 -19.32 20.17 2.35
C LEU A 95 -20.57 20.97 1.94
N LEU A 96 -21.46 20.40 1.12
CA LEU A 96 -22.68 21.08 0.66
C LEU A 96 -23.83 21.07 1.69
N LYS A 97 -23.85 20.13 2.63
CA LYS A 97 -24.86 20.04 3.70
C LYS A 97 -25.01 21.35 4.51
N PRO A 98 -23.95 21.98 5.04
CA PRO A 98 -24.08 23.27 5.74
C PRO A 98 -24.52 24.41 4.81
N VAL A 99 -24.14 24.39 3.53
CA VAL A 99 -24.59 25.38 2.54
C VAL A 99 -26.11 25.30 2.34
N PHE A 100 -26.67 24.11 2.16
CA PHE A 100 -28.12 23.92 2.08
C PHE A 100 -28.83 24.28 3.39
N ALA A 101 -28.27 23.90 4.54
CA ALA A 101 -28.83 24.25 5.85
C ALA A 101 -28.89 25.77 6.08
N GLY A 102 -27.84 26.50 5.69
CA GLY A 102 -27.76 27.95 5.80
C GLY A 102 -28.66 28.71 4.82
N LEU A 103 -28.77 28.25 3.57
CA LEU A 103 -29.69 28.80 2.57
C LEU A 103 -31.18 28.51 2.88
N PHE A 104 -31.46 27.48 3.70
CA PHE A 104 -32.81 27.06 4.06
C PHE A 104 -33.18 27.29 5.53
N ASP A 105 -32.38 27.91 6.40
CA ASP A 105 -32.80 28.12 7.80
C ASP A 105 -34.10 28.97 7.87
N PRO A 106 -35.10 28.61 8.71
CA PRO A 106 -36.32 29.39 8.92
C PRO A 106 -36.11 30.78 9.56
N ASP A 107 -35.01 30.99 10.27
CA ASP A 107 -34.76 32.18 11.08
C ASP A 107 -33.85 33.18 10.34
N PRO A 108 -34.31 34.42 10.05
CA PRO A 108 -33.52 35.43 9.36
C PRO A 108 -32.18 35.80 10.02
N THR A 109 -31.98 35.48 11.31
CA THR A 109 -30.69 35.70 11.99
C THR A 109 -29.65 34.61 11.71
N ARG A 110 -30.09 33.43 11.23
CA ARG A 110 -29.24 32.30 10.83
C ARG A 110 -29.24 32.00 9.33
N THR A 111 -30.27 32.44 8.59
CA THR A 111 -30.29 32.36 7.13
C THR A 111 -29.05 33.05 6.57
N TRP A 112 -28.32 32.38 5.69
CA TRP A 112 -27.10 32.93 5.10
C TRP A 112 -27.37 34.16 4.25
N ASN A 113 -26.46 35.12 4.30
CA ASN A 113 -26.38 36.26 3.38
C ASN A 113 -25.40 35.95 2.23
N PHE A 114 -25.35 36.83 1.22
CA PHE A 114 -24.50 36.65 0.03
C PHE A 114 -23.01 36.50 0.39
N ASN A 115 -22.47 37.28 1.33
CA ASN A 115 -21.04 37.22 1.68
C ASN A 115 -20.69 35.85 2.32
N THR A 116 -21.56 35.36 3.21
CA THR A 116 -21.39 34.04 3.86
C THR A 116 -21.49 32.91 2.82
N TYR A 117 -22.47 33.00 1.91
CA TYR A 117 -22.65 32.05 0.83
C TYR A 117 -21.46 32.03 -0.15
N PHE A 118 -21.03 33.19 -0.65
CA PHE A 118 -19.92 33.28 -1.60
C PHE A 118 -18.61 32.82 -0.98
N GLN A 119 -18.28 33.21 0.26
CA GLN A 119 -17.09 32.73 0.94
C GLN A 119 -17.11 31.20 1.08
N ALA A 120 -18.22 30.63 1.56
CA ALA A 120 -18.34 29.18 1.75
C ALA A 120 -18.30 28.38 0.43
N VAL A 121 -18.72 28.96 -0.69
CA VAL A 121 -18.65 28.33 -2.01
C VAL A 121 -17.27 28.48 -2.65
N SER A 122 -16.62 29.65 -2.52
CA SER A 122 -15.20 29.82 -2.90
C SER A 122 -14.30 28.86 -2.11
N ASP A 123 -14.49 28.76 -0.79
CA ASP A 123 -13.80 27.80 0.09
C ASP A 123 -13.91 26.33 -0.38
N ILE A 124 -14.94 25.97 -1.14
CA ILE A 124 -15.16 24.63 -1.72
C ILE A 124 -14.58 24.53 -3.14
N ILE A 125 -14.72 25.58 -3.96
CA ILE A 125 -14.18 25.63 -5.34
C ILE A 125 -12.64 25.64 -5.33
N ASP A 126 -12.04 26.34 -4.38
CA ASP A 126 -10.59 26.47 -4.24
C ASP A 126 -9.94 25.20 -3.62
N MET A 127 -10.71 24.16 -3.28
CA MET A 127 -10.17 22.91 -2.75
C MET A 127 -9.54 22.03 -3.84
N THR A 128 -8.33 21.56 -3.58
CA THR A 128 -7.70 20.51 -4.38
C THR A 128 -8.34 19.15 -4.07
N THR A 129 -8.65 18.37 -5.09
CA THR A 129 -9.19 17.00 -4.93
C THR A 129 -8.11 15.94 -5.03
N LEU A 130 -8.16 14.93 -4.16
CA LEU A 130 -7.27 13.77 -4.19
C LEU A 130 -8.08 12.48 -4.31
N LEU A 131 -7.60 11.51 -5.10
CA LEU A 131 -8.26 10.22 -5.30
C LEU A 131 -7.57 9.14 -4.45
N VAL A 132 -8.35 8.40 -3.69
CA VAL A 132 -7.89 7.33 -2.79
C VAL A 132 -8.78 6.11 -2.96
N PHE A 133 -8.22 4.99 -3.42
CA PHE A 133 -8.89 3.70 -3.47
C PHE A 133 -8.66 2.94 -2.16
N ASN A 134 -9.73 2.58 -1.46
CA ASN A 134 -9.66 1.72 -0.28
C ASN A 134 -9.58 0.25 -0.73
N SER A 135 -8.42 -0.39 -0.57
CA SER A 135 -8.23 -1.79 -0.98
C SER A 135 -9.14 -2.75 -0.21
N GLY A 136 -9.54 -2.40 1.02
CA GLY A 136 -10.34 -3.27 1.88
C GLY A 136 -11.83 -3.30 1.52
N THR A 137 -12.41 -2.19 1.08
CA THR A 137 -13.81 -2.14 0.61
C THR A 137 -13.95 -2.14 -0.91
N CYS A 138 -12.85 -2.01 -1.66
CA CYS A 138 -12.88 -1.74 -3.10
C CYS A 138 -13.76 -0.52 -3.46
N GLU A 139 -13.60 0.58 -2.71
CA GLU A 139 -14.28 1.86 -2.93
C GLU A 139 -13.29 2.95 -3.39
N ASN A 140 -13.62 3.63 -4.48
CA ASN A 140 -12.95 4.85 -4.92
C ASN A 140 -13.48 6.07 -4.15
N ILE A 141 -12.63 6.67 -3.33
CA ILE A 141 -12.96 7.81 -2.47
C ILE A 141 -12.29 9.07 -3.03
N ARG A 142 -13.06 10.15 -3.18
CA ARG A 142 -12.53 11.48 -3.51
C ARG A 142 -12.46 12.32 -2.24
N LEU A 143 -11.26 12.73 -1.85
CA LEU A 143 -11.04 13.72 -0.81
C LEU A 143 -11.13 15.13 -1.40
N TYR A 144 -11.58 16.08 -0.59
CA TYR A 144 -11.50 17.52 -0.86
C TYR A 144 -10.63 18.15 0.23
N LEU A 145 -9.57 18.84 -0.20
CA LEU A 145 -8.50 19.31 0.65
C LEU A 145 -8.30 20.81 0.45
N LYS A 146 -8.13 21.55 1.55
CA LYS A 146 -7.73 22.96 1.46
C LYS A 146 -6.25 23.04 1.10
N ASN A 147 -5.86 24.08 0.37
CA ASN A 147 -4.51 24.20 -0.19
C ASN A 147 -3.40 24.33 0.87
N ASN A 148 -3.76 24.66 2.12
CA ASN A 148 -2.89 24.74 3.30
C ASN A 148 -2.91 23.50 4.22
N GLU A 149 -3.73 22.48 3.91
CA GLU A 149 -3.69 21.19 4.61
C GLU A 149 -2.43 20.40 4.21
N CYS A 150 -2.10 19.34 4.95
CA CYS A 150 -0.90 18.52 4.78
C CYS A 150 -1.20 17.02 4.93
N LEU A 151 -0.16 16.16 4.88
CA LEU A 151 -0.29 14.70 4.96
C LEU A 151 -1.14 14.20 6.16
N VAL A 152 -1.02 14.83 7.34
CA VAL A 152 -1.81 14.46 8.53
C VAL A 152 -3.31 14.61 8.28
N HIS A 153 -3.73 15.72 7.64
CA HIS A 153 -5.12 16.00 7.30
C HIS A 153 -5.67 15.03 6.25
N ILE A 154 -4.81 14.51 5.35
CA ILE A 154 -5.17 13.42 4.43
C ILE A 154 -5.47 12.15 5.22
N GLN A 155 -4.58 11.77 6.16
CA GLN A 155 -4.75 10.57 6.98
C GLN A 155 -5.99 10.64 7.86
N GLU A 156 -6.29 11.80 8.45
CA GLU A 156 -7.53 12.05 9.21
C GLU A 156 -8.78 11.89 8.33
N LYS A 157 -8.80 12.49 7.14
CA LYS A 157 -9.94 12.41 6.21
C LYS A 157 -10.13 11.01 5.62
N ILE A 158 -9.04 10.25 5.42
CA ILE A 158 -9.11 8.83 5.09
C ILE A 158 -9.77 8.08 6.25
N GLY A 159 -9.24 8.23 7.48
CA GLY A 159 -9.75 7.50 8.65
C GLY A 159 -11.22 7.80 8.97
N TYR A 160 -11.68 9.03 8.74
CA TYR A 160 -13.10 9.39 8.84
C TYR A 160 -14.00 8.72 7.78
N LEU A 161 -13.47 8.36 6.61
CA LEU A 161 -14.24 7.80 5.48
C LEU A 161 -14.11 6.28 5.31
N THR A 162 -13.03 5.68 5.85
CA THR A 162 -12.70 4.24 5.76
C THR A 162 -12.66 3.52 7.11
N GLU A 163 -12.72 4.23 8.23
CA GLU A 163 -12.54 3.72 9.60
C GLU A 163 -11.13 3.15 9.90
N ILE A 164 -10.17 3.30 8.99
CA ILE A 164 -8.76 2.90 9.17
C ILE A 164 -7.99 4.06 9.85
N PRO A 165 -7.54 3.95 11.11
CA PRO A 165 -6.84 5.04 11.79
C PRO A 165 -5.43 5.28 11.20
N ALA A 166 -4.91 6.50 11.32
CA ALA A 166 -3.67 6.95 10.65
C ALA A 166 -2.45 6.03 10.90
N ASN A 167 -2.31 5.46 12.10
CA ASN A 167 -1.24 4.51 12.43
C ASN A 167 -1.35 3.16 11.70
N ARG A 168 -2.56 2.75 11.29
CA ARG A 168 -2.84 1.53 10.51
C ARG A 168 -2.86 1.75 8.99
N GLN A 169 -2.84 2.98 8.52
CA GLN A 169 -2.79 3.26 7.08
C GLN A 169 -1.40 2.93 6.51
N ILE A 170 -1.37 2.21 5.39
CA ILE A 170 -0.30 2.27 4.38
C ILE A 170 -0.92 2.96 3.18
N ILE A 171 -0.31 4.05 2.69
CA ILE A 171 -0.78 4.80 1.52
C ILE A 171 0.32 4.73 0.46
N LEU A 172 0.03 4.11 -0.68
CA LEU A 172 0.97 3.96 -1.79
C LEU A 172 0.52 4.75 -3.02
N LEU A 173 1.51 5.25 -3.78
CA LEU A 173 1.37 5.67 -5.17
C LEU A 173 2.20 4.69 -6.02
N GLY A 174 1.52 3.78 -6.72
CA GLY A 174 2.21 2.61 -7.27
C GLY A 174 2.81 1.77 -6.15
N ASP A 175 4.08 1.41 -6.26
CA ASP A 175 4.86 0.68 -5.24
C ASP A 175 5.47 1.58 -4.13
N LYS A 176 5.32 2.91 -4.23
CA LYS A 176 6.02 3.86 -3.34
C LYS A 176 5.10 4.40 -2.24
N PRO A 177 5.51 4.36 -0.96
CA PRO A 177 4.82 5.08 0.11
C PRO A 177 4.71 6.58 -0.20
N LEU A 178 3.55 7.17 0.13
CA LEU A 178 3.31 8.60 -0.03
C LEU A 178 4.35 9.46 0.73
N THR A 179 4.81 8.99 1.88
CA THR A 179 5.89 9.58 2.70
C THR A 179 7.25 9.69 1.99
N ASN A 180 7.42 9.01 0.85
CA ASN A 180 8.64 9.07 0.04
C ASN A 180 8.54 10.12 -1.08
N LEU A 181 7.38 10.79 -1.20
CA LEU A 181 7.02 11.67 -2.30
C LEU A 181 6.62 13.09 -1.84
N VAL A 182 6.29 13.27 -0.56
CA VAL A 182 5.94 14.54 0.10
C VAL A 182 6.44 14.53 1.54
N ASP A 183 6.84 15.68 2.08
CA ASP A 183 7.10 15.82 3.52
C ASP A 183 5.79 15.76 4.33
N ILE A 184 5.89 15.45 5.63
CA ILE A 184 4.74 15.45 6.55
C ILE A 184 4.13 16.86 6.67
N ASN A 185 4.95 17.90 6.54
CA ASN A 185 4.60 19.31 6.68
C ASN A 185 4.34 20.01 5.32
N ASP A 186 4.58 19.33 4.19
CA ASP A 186 4.25 19.87 2.87
C ASP A 186 2.75 20.18 2.78
N GLN A 187 2.43 21.28 2.10
CA GLN A 187 1.04 21.69 1.90
C GLN A 187 0.50 21.14 0.58
N ILE A 188 -0.82 20.91 0.47
CA ILE A 188 -1.41 20.35 -0.76
C ILE A 188 -1.05 21.18 -2.02
N GLN A 189 -0.83 22.50 -1.88
CA GLN A 189 -0.35 23.34 -2.98
C GLN A 189 1.10 23.08 -3.44
N SER A 190 1.98 22.53 -2.60
CA SER A 190 3.36 22.12 -2.97
C SER A 190 3.46 20.67 -3.43
N PHE A 191 2.40 19.85 -3.25
CA PHE A 191 2.43 18.43 -3.60
C PHE A 191 2.72 18.19 -5.11
N PRO A 192 3.53 17.17 -5.46
CA PRO A 192 3.81 16.83 -6.85
C PRO A 192 2.52 16.55 -7.65
N LYS A 193 2.44 17.13 -8.86
CA LYS A 193 1.27 17.00 -9.76
C LYS A 193 0.92 15.55 -10.14
N VAL A 194 1.82 14.58 -9.92
CA VAL A 194 1.53 13.14 -10.08
C VAL A 194 0.69 12.60 -8.91
N VAL A 195 1.02 12.97 -7.66
CA VAL A 195 0.23 12.61 -6.47
C VAL A 195 -1.19 13.15 -6.56
N LEU A 196 -1.34 14.39 -7.04
CA LEU A 196 -2.65 15.06 -7.15
C LEU A 196 -3.51 14.59 -8.34
N LYS A 197 -2.96 13.81 -9.27
CA LYS A 197 -3.67 13.35 -10.49
C LYS A 197 -3.94 11.86 -10.55
N THR A 198 -3.15 11.06 -9.83
CA THR A 198 -3.24 9.60 -9.84
C THR A 198 -3.93 9.10 -8.58
N THR A 199 -4.64 7.98 -8.69
CA THR A 199 -5.29 7.33 -7.54
C THR A 199 -4.24 6.74 -6.60
N LEU A 200 -4.23 7.20 -5.34
CA LEU A 200 -3.50 6.56 -4.25
C LEU A 200 -4.24 5.31 -3.80
N ILE A 201 -3.54 4.28 -3.34
CA ILE A 201 -4.16 3.09 -2.74
C ILE A 201 -3.88 3.08 -1.23
N VAL A 202 -4.94 2.95 -0.43
CA VAL A 202 -4.82 2.76 1.02
C VAL A 202 -5.14 1.33 1.44
N TYR A 203 -4.27 0.80 2.30
CA TYR A 203 -4.36 -0.51 2.92
C TYR A 203 -4.39 -0.38 4.45
N ASP A 204 -5.05 -1.32 5.11
CA ASP A 204 -5.07 -1.47 6.56
C ASP A 204 -4.00 -2.48 7.01
N LYS A 205 -3.05 -2.07 7.86
CA LYS A 205 -1.95 -2.92 8.36
C LYS A 205 -2.42 -4.21 9.04
N ASP A 206 -3.61 -4.20 9.65
CA ASP A 206 -4.15 -5.36 10.37
C ASP A 206 -4.76 -6.41 9.43
N GLY A 207 -4.88 -6.10 8.13
CA GLY A 207 -5.54 -6.95 7.12
C GLY A 207 -6.93 -6.45 6.75
N CYS A 208 -7.51 -7.02 5.70
CA CYS A 208 -8.78 -6.56 5.13
C CYS A 208 -9.86 -7.64 4.93
N GLU A 209 -9.61 -8.88 5.35
CA GLU A 209 -10.56 -10.02 5.23
C GLU A 209 -11.94 -9.78 5.88
N GLN A 210 -12.06 -8.81 6.79
CA GLN A 210 -13.29 -8.44 7.51
C GLN A 210 -14.17 -7.40 6.79
N TYR A 211 -13.65 -6.66 5.82
CA TYR A 211 -14.39 -5.58 5.15
C TYR A 211 -15.30 -6.14 4.04
N GLN A 212 -16.49 -5.57 3.90
CA GLN A 212 -17.41 -5.91 2.83
C GLN A 212 -17.14 -5.08 1.57
N CYS A 213 -17.29 -5.69 0.40
CA CYS A 213 -17.19 -4.99 -0.88
C CYS A 213 -18.25 -3.88 -0.97
N TYR A 214 -17.83 -2.65 -1.23
CA TYR A 214 -18.72 -1.54 -1.53
C TYR A 214 -19.39 -1.78 -2.89
N THR A 215 -20.72 -1.84 -2.90
CA THR A 215 -21.52 -2.06 -4.10
C THR A 215 -22.49 -0.89 -4.30
N PRO A 216 -22.37 -0.09 -5.38
CA PRO A 216 -23.22 1.08 -5.56
C PRO A 216 -24.67 0.67 -5.81
N LYS A 217 -25.56 1.11 -4.91
CA LYS A 217 -27.01 0.81 -4.97
C LYS A 217 -27.65 1.60 -6.11
N ILE A 218 -28.43 0.91 -6.95
CA ILE A 218 -29.17 1.52 -8.07
C ILE A 218 -30.62 1.82 -7.66
N PRO A 219 -31.23 2.91 -8.17
CA PRO A 219 -32.65 3.19 -7.94
C PRO A 219 -33.53 2.11 -8.61
N PRO A 220 -34.70 1.77 -8.01
CA PRO A 220 -35.63 0.84 -8.64
C PRO A 220 -36.20 1.43 -9.93
N PHE A 221 -36.36 0.57 -10.93
CA PHE A 221 -37.15 0.87 -12.12
C PHE A 221 -38.64 0.70 -11.80
N LEU A 222 -39.48 1.62 -12.27
CA LEU A 222 -40.91 1.60 -11.99
C LEU A 222 -41.68 0.85 -13.09
N PRO A 223 -42.74 0.08 -12.75
CA PRO A 223 -43.62 -0.51 -13.75
C PRO A 223 -44.42 0.57 -14.49
N LEU A 224 -44.66 0.36 -15.78
CA LEU A 224 -45.45 1.28 -16.59
C LEU A 224 -46.94 1.16 -16.27
N LYS A 225 -47.70 2.22 -16.55
CA LYS A 225 -49.15 2.30 -16.30
C LYS A 225 -49.83 2.86 -17.54
N THR A 226 -50.95 2.26 -17.94
CA THR A 226 -51.69 2.46 -19.20
C THR A 226 -52.27 3.87 -19.41
N SER A 227 -51.42 4.90 -19.46
CA SER A 227 -51.82 6.30 -19.59
C SER A 227 -50.63 7.17 -20.02
N LEU A 228 -50.78 7.90 -21.13
CA LEU A 228 -49.70 8.62 -21.82
C LEU A 228 -48.84 9.53 -20.92
N SER A 229 -49.45 10.20 -19.94
CA SER A 229 -48.74 11.10 -19.02
C SER A 229 -47.99 10.40 -17.89
N ASN A 230 -48.33 9.15 -17.56
CA ASN A 230 -47.53 8.32 -16.65
C ASN A 230 -46.45 7.56 -17.41
N ASP A 231 -46.77 7.06 -18.61
CA ASP A 231 -45.80 6.40 -19.51
C ASP A 231 -44.58 7.31 -19.78
N GLU A 232 -44.79 8.58 -20.18
CA GLU A 232 -43.70 9.53 -20.41
C GLU A 232 -42.87 9.80 -19.14
N ALA A 233 -43.53 10.03 -18.00
CA ALA A 233 -42.84 10.28 -16.74
C ALA A 233 -41.99 9.08 -16.28
N VAL A 234 -42.53 7.86 -16.37
CA VAL A 234 -41.81 6.62 -16.04
C VAL A 234 -40.69 6.35 -17.04
N ALA A 235 -40.92 6.47 -18.35
CA ALA A 235 -39.86 6.28 -19.35
C ALA A 235 -38.71 7.29 -19.19
N LYS A 236 -39.01 8.54 -18.83
CA LYS A 236 -38.03 9.56 -18.48
C LYS A 236 -37.24 9.21 -17.22
N GLN A 237 -37.90 8.71 -16.18
CA GLN A 237 -37.22 8.22 -14.98
C GLN A 237 -36.34 6.99 -15.30
N CYS A 238 -36.83 6.04 -16.09
CA CYS A 238 -36.07 4.86 -16.51
C CYS A 238 -34.85 5.22 -17.36
N ALA A 239 -34.93 6.25 -18.22
CA ALA A 239 -33.77 6.78 -18.95
C ALA A 239 -32.73 7.42 -18.02
N GLY A 240 -33.19 8.17 -17.00
CA GLY A 240 -32.32 8.72 -15.95
C GLY A 240 -31.64 7.62 -15.12
N ASN A 241 -32.40 6.62 -14.68
CA ASN A 241 -31.89 5.44 -13.99
C ASN A 241 -30.86 4.69 -14.85
N ALA A 242 -31.11 4.47 -16.14
CA ALA A 242 -30.15 3.81 -17.04
C ALA A 242 -28.84 4.61 -17.20
N PHE A 243 -28.90 5.95 -17.19
CA PHE A 243 -27.69 6.79 -17.14
C PHE A 243 -26.98 6.71 -15.78
N PHE A 244 -27.71 6.64 -14.67
CA PHE A 244 -27.14 6.35 -13.35
C PHE A 244 -26.42 4.98 -13.32
N VAL A 245 -27.02 3.94 -13.92
CA VAL A 245 -26.40 2.62 -14.02
C VAL A 245 -25.15 2.66 -14.91
N GLU A 246 -25.16 3.33 -16.07
CA GLU A 246 -23.95 3.47 -16.91
C GLU A 246 -22.81 4.23 -16.18
N PHE A 247 -23.15 5.26 -15.40
CA PHE A 247 -22.18 6.00 -14.59
C PHE A 247 -21.54 5.12 -13.50
N ASN A 248 -22.36 4.39 -12.74
CA ASN A 248 -21.85 3.50 -11.68
C ASN A 248 -21.13 2.28 -12.25
N LEU A 249 -21.52 1.78 -13.43
CA LEU A 249 -20.82 0.70 -14.12
C LEU A 249 -19.35 1.07 -14.40
N LYS A 250 -19.07 2.30 -14.81
CA LYS A 250 -17.68 2.78 -15.00
C LYS A 250 -16.88 2.67 -13.71
N GLN A 251 -17.45 3.08 -12.58
CA GLN A 251 -16.81 2.95 -11.26
C GLN A 251 -16.64 1.47 -10.84
N VAL A 252 -17.61 0.60 -11.14
CA VAL A 252 -17.53 -0.85 -10.82
C VAL A 252 -16.45 -1.57 -11.65
N LEU A 253 -16.12 -1.09 -12.85
CA LEU A 253 -15.02 -1.58 -13.67
C LEU A 253 -13.68 -1.01 -13.23
N GLU A 254 -13.61 0.30 -12.97
CA GLU A 254 -12.42 0.97 -12.41
C GLU A 254 -12.00 0.33 -11.07
N ASN A 255 -12.95 0.05 -10.18
CA ASN A 255 -12.70 -0.60 -8.90
C ASN A 255 -12.25 -2.07 -9.06
N GLN A 256 -12.55 -2.74 -10.19
CA GLN A 256 -12.00 -4.08 -10.47
C GLN A 256 -10.53 -3.99 -10.90
N HIS A 257 -10.17 -3.02 -11.74
CA HIS A 257 -8.79 -2.78 -12.17
C HIS A 257 -7.90 -2.40 -10.96
N LEU A 258 -8.35 -1.43 -10.16
CA LEU A 258 -7.62 -0.98 -8.98
C LEU A 258 -7.52 -2.04 -7.87
N ALA A 259 -8.46 -3.00 -7.80
CA ALA A 259 -8.38 -4.13 -6.87
C ALA A 259 -7.31 -5.17 -7.27
N ASP A 260 -6.99 -5.28 -8.57
CA ASP A 260 -5.89 -6.10 -9.07
C ASP A 260 -4.55 -5.38 -8.88
N GLU A 261 -4.46 -4.13 -9.38
CA GLU A 261 -3.29 -3.26 -9.18
C GLU A 261 -2.91 -3.10 -7.70
N ALA A 262 -3.89 -3.04 -6.78
CA ALA A 262 -3.64 -2.99 -5.35
C ALA A 262 -2.79 -4.16 -4.84
N LEU A 263 -2.94 -5.37 -5.39
CA LEU A 263 -2.11 -6.50 -5.01
C LEU A 263 -0.69 -6.38 -5.57
N LEU A 264 -0.56 -6.01 -6.84
CA LEU A 264 0.73 -5.83 -7.51
C LEU A 264 1.57 -4.72 -6.84
N HIS A 265 0.96 -3.58 -6.56
CA HIS A 265 1.59 -2.45 -5.86
C HIS A 265 2.06 -2.82 -4.46
N LEU A 266 1.24 -3.56 -3.69
CA LEU A 266 1.64 -4.03 -2.37
C LEU A 266 2.76 -5.08 -2.42
N ARG A 267 2.73 -5.99 -3.41
CA ARG A 267 3.79 -6.98 -3.65
C ARG A 267 5.12 -6.31 -3.94
N ASN A 268 5.14 -5.36 -4.87
CA ASN A 268 6.34 -4.63 -5.27
C ASN A 268 6.89 -3.80 -4.10
N HIS A 269 6.02 -3.11 -3.34
CA HIS A 269 6.39 -2.40 -2.12
C HIS A 269 7.05 -3.32 -1.08
N TYR A 270 6.49 -4.51 -0.86
CA TYR A 270 7.04 -5.54 0.03
C TYR A 270 8.40 -6.07 -0.45
N GLN A 271 8.57 -6.28 -1.76
CA GLN A 271 9.87 -6.66 -2.35
C GLN A 271 10.92 -5.57 -2.12
N ASP A 272 10.58 -4.30 -2.36
CA ASP A 272 11.49 -3.16 -2.16
C ASP A 272 11.87 -2.95 -0.69
N ALA A 273 10.96 -3.23 0.25
CA ALA A 273 11.28 -3.25 1.68
C ALA A 273 12.23 -4.40 2.07
N LEU A 274 12.16 -5.56 1.40
CA LEU A 274 13.01 -6.71 1.72
C LEU A 274 14.42 -6.65 1.08
N LYS A 275 14.57 -6.12 -0.14
CA LYS A 275 15.84 -6.10 -0.89
C LYS A 275 17.05 -5.60 -0.07
N PRO A 276 16.98 -4.49 0.71
CA PRO A 276 18.11 -4.05 1.53
C PRO A 276 18.50 -5.06 2.61
N THR A 277 17.51 -5.69 3.25
CA THR A 277 17.71 -6.70 4.29
C THR A 277 18.34 -7.98 3.71
N GLU A 278 17.87 -8.41 2.53
CA GLU A 278 18.41 -9.58 1.82
C GLU A 278 19.90 -9.41 1.46
N VAL A 279 20.27 -8.23 0.94
CA VAL A 279 21.67 -7.90 0.57
C VAL A 279 22.62 -7.86 1.78
N LEU A 280 22.12 -7.55 2.98
CA LEU A 280 22.94 -7.47 4.20
C LEU A 280 23.30 -8.85 4.80
N ILE A 281 22.46 -9.86 4.62
CA ILE A 281 22.60 -11.16 5.30
C ILE A 281 23.93 -11.87 5.02
N PRO A 282 24.40 -12.02 3.75
CA PRO A 282 25.65 -12.73 3.48
C PRO A 282 26.89 -12.07 4.09
N GLU A 283 26.90 -10.73 4.17
CA GLU A 283 28.01 -10.00 4.81
C GLU A 283 27.96 -10.19 6.34
N ILE A 284 26.78 -10.18 6.95
CA ILE A 284 26.62 -10.43 8.39
C ILE A 284 27.01 -11.87 8.75
N GLU A 285 26.64 -12.86 7.94
CA GLU A 285 27.08 -14.26 8.11
C GLU A 285 28.60 -14.39 8.02
N LYS A 286 29.22 -13.78 6.99
CA LYS A 286 30.68 -13.70 6.81
C LYS A 286 31.38 -13.06 8.01
N GLN A 287 30.88 -11.93 8.51
CA GLN A 287 31.49 -11.25 9.66
C GLN A 287 31.34 -12.06 10.96
N THR A 288 30.21 -12.74 11.15
CA THR A 288 30.01 -13.64 12.31
C THR A 288 30.93 -14.86 12.25
N ALA A 289 31.18 -15.42 11.06
CA ALA A 289 32.15 -16.49 10.87
C ALA A 289 33.59 -16.03 11.16
N LEU A 290 33.98 -14.83 10.73
CA LEU A 290 35.28 -14.24 11.03
C LEU A 290 35.48 -14.00 12.54
N VAL A 291 34.44 -13.55 13.26
CA VAL A 291 34.48 -13.41 14.73
C VAL A 291 34.68 -14.77 15.43
N ASN A 292 34.01 -15.83 14.97
CA ASN A 292 34.21 -17.18 15.51
C ASN A 292 35.67 -17.64 15.40
N VAL A 293 36.31 -17.46 14.23
CA VAL A 293 37.72 -17.81 14.02
C VAL A 293 38.64 -17.01 14.95
N ARG A 294 38.38 -15.71 15.14
CA ARG A 294 39.15 -14.86 16.07
C ARG A 294 39.01 -15.33 17.53
N ILE A 295 37.81 -15.74 17.95
CA ILE A 295 37.57 -16.24 19.32
C ILE A 295 38.33 -17.55 19.58
N GLU A 296 38.39 -18.47 18.60
CA GLU A 296 39.19 -19.69 18.75
C GLU A 296 40.71 -19.42 18.75
N MET A 297 41.20 -18.48 17.94
CA MET A 297 42.60 -18.04 17.96
C MET A 297 43.00 -17.42 19.31
N ILE A 298 42.11 -16.62 19.91
CA ILE A 298 42.28 -16.09 21.27
C ILE A 298 42.37 -17.23 22.28
N ARG A 299 41.41 -18.18 22.24
CA ARG A 299 41.39 -19.35 23.13
C ARG A 299 42.66 -20.19 23.02
N GLU A 300 43.21 -20.41 21.82
CA GLU A 300 44.44 -21.18 21.66
C GLU A 300 45.66 -20.42 22.22
N SER A 301 45.76 -19.12 21.95
CA SER A 301 46.82 -18.27 22.51
C SER A 301 46.79 -18.20 24.03
N GLN A 302 45.60 -18.20 24.64
CA GLN A 302 45.43 -18.28 26.10
C GLN A 302 45.92 -19.63 26.67
N LYS A 303 45.69 -20.76 25.98
CA LYS A 303 46.25 -22.07 26.38
C LYS A 303 47.77 -22.06 26.33
N GLN A 304 48.37 -21.53 25.27
CA GLN A 304 49.83 -21.44 25.15
C GLN A 304 50.43 -20.52 26.21
N ALA A 305 49.80 -19.38 26.49
CA ALA A 305 50.20 -18.50 27.59
C ALA A 305 50.12 -19.21 28.96
N GLN A 306 49.09 -20.04 29.21
CA GLN A 306 49.02 -20.90 30.39
C GLN A 306 50.18 -21.90 30.45
N VAL A 307 50.57 -22.51 29.32
CA VAL A 307 51.74 -23.42 29.25
C VAL A 307 53.02 -22.67 29.61
N CYS A 308 53.29 -21.51 28.99
CA CYS A 308 54.45 -20.67 29.32
C CYS A 308 54.48 -20.26 30.80
N LEU A 309 53.36 -19.75 31.33
CA LEU A 309 53.22 -19.36 32.73
C LEU A 309 53.49 -20.53 33.69
N THR A 310 52.99 -21.72 33.36
CA THR A 310 53.19 -22.94 34.17
C THR A 310 54.67 -23.34 34.20
N VAL A 311 55.37 -23.26 33.06
CA VAL A 311 56.81 -23.56 32.99
C VAL A 311 57.63 -22.49 33.74
N PHE A 312 57.29 -21.20 33.61
CA PHE A 312 57.96 -20.12 34.35
C PHE A 312 57.77 -20.25 35.88
N LYS A 313 56.56 -20.58 36.34
CA LYS A 313 56.31 -20.96 37.75
C LYS A 313 57.19 -22.12 38.21
N ASN A 314 57.26 -23.20 37.43
CA ASN A 314 58.04 -24.40 37.77
C ASN A 314 59.57 -24.20 37.71
N ILE A 315 60.07 -23.17 37.01
CA ILE A 315 61.50 -22.80 36.99
C ILE A 315 61.89 -21.95 38.21
N GLY A 316 60.92 -21.45 38.99
CA GLY A 316 61.18 -20.78 40.27
C GLY A 316 61.83 -19.39 40.15
N THR A 317 61.53 -18.66 39.08
CA THR A 317 62.17 -17.37 38.71
C THR A 317 61.21 -16.17 38.77
N LEU A 318 60.07 -16.34 39.44
CA LEU A 318 59.05 -15.30 39.57
C LEU A 318 59.25 -14.48 40.85
N ASP A 319 59.83 -13.30 40.67
CA ASP A 319 59.73 -12.20 41.63
C ASP A 319 58.26 -11.72 41.65
N PRO A 320 57.59 -11.46 42.79
CA PRO A 320 56.20 -10.99 42.82
C PRO A 320 55.90 -9.80 41.89
N ASP A 321 56.82 -8.84 41.76
CA ASP A 321 56.65 -7.67 40.88
C ASP A 321 56.87 -7.97 39.37
N SER A 322 57.14 -9.22 38.98
CA SER A 322 57.47 -9.59 37.58
C SER A 322 56.30 -9.61 36.60
N GLY A 323 55.12 -9.15 37.01
CA GLY A 323 53.94 -9.02 36.15
C GLY A 323 53.15 -10.32 35.91
N VAL A 324 53.21 -11.23 36.88
CA VAL A 324 52.52 -12.53 36.83
C VAL A 324 50.99 -12.34 36.82
N GLU A 325 50.47 -11.38 37.60
CA GLU A 325 49.03 -11.09 37.69
C GLU A 325 48.44 -10.65 36.34
N GLU A 326 49.18 -9.87 35.54
CA GLU A 326 48.74 -9.42 34.21
C GLU A 326 48.66 -10.59 33.22
N LEU A 327 49.59 -11.54 33.33
CA LEU A 327 49.59 -12.77 32.53
C LEU A 327 48.49 -13.74 32.98
N GLU A 328 48.23 -13.86 34.28
CA GLU A 328 47.10 -14.64 34.79
C GLU A 328 45.76 -14.04 34.34
N ALA A 329 45.59 -12.72 34.42
CA ALA A 329 44.43 -12.01 33.92
C ALA A 329 44.23 -12.18 32.39
N PHE A 330 45.31 -12.24 31.60
CA PHE A 330 45.23 -12.57 30.17
C PHE A 330 44.79 -14.01 29.90
N VAL A 331 45.17 -14.95 30.77
CA VAL A 331 44.89 -16.39 30.61
C VAL A 331 43.47 -16.78 31.08
N VAL A 332 42.81 -15.96 31.91
CA VAL A 332 41.40 -16.16 32.29
C VAL A 332 40.49 -16.18 31.06
N THR A 333 39.73 -17.25 30.91
CA THR A 333 38.80 -17.45 29.79
C THR A 333 37.49 -16.67 29.99
N ASP A 334 37.41 -15.47 29.40
CA ASP A 334 36.15 -14.72 29.30
C ASP A 334 35.13 -15.45 28.41
N ASN A 335 34.18 -16.13 29.05
CA ASN A 335 33.08 -16.83 28.38
C ASN A 335 32.06 -15.88 27.71
N SER A 336 32.08 -14.58 28.01
CA SER A 336 31.08 -13.63 27.54
C SER A 336 31.22 -13.24 26.07
N LEU A 337 32.36 -13.54 25.41
CA LEU A 337 32.49 -13.50 23.95
C LEU A 337 31.83 -14.74 23.29
N PRO A 338 32.18 -15.98 23.66
CA PRO A 338 31.48 -17.19 23.22
C PRO A 338 29.96 -17.17 23.42
N GLU A 339 29.46 -16.67 24.56
CA GLU A 339 28.02 -16.55 24.82
C GLU A 339 27.34 -15.54 23.87
N LEU A 340 27.97 -14.39 23.64
CA LEU A 340 27.48 -13.37 22.72
C LEU A 340 27.51 -13.86 21.27
N LEU A 341 28.53 -14.61 20.87
CA LEU A 341 28.59 -15.28 19.57
C LEU A 341 27.44 -16.29 19.41
N LYS A 342 27.20 -17.15 20.41
CA LYS A 342 26.11 -18.13 20.39
C LYS A 342 24.73 -17.46 20.26
N LYS A 343 24.51 -16.35 20.98
CA LYS A 343 23.33 -15.49 20.85
C LYS A 343 23.19 -14.91 19.44
N THR A 344 24.31 -14.48 18.84
CA THR A 344 24.37 -13.91 17.48
C THR A 344 24.03 -14.96 16.41
N GLN A 345 24.61 -16.15 16.52
CA GLN A 345 24.33 -17.30 15.64
C GLN A 345 22.85 -17.71 15.69
N GLY A 346 22.26 -17.83 16.88
CA GLY A 346 20.83 -18.14 17.01
C GLY A 346 19.91 -17.11 16.34
N ARG A 347 20.24 -15.82 16.40
CA ARG A 347 19.50 -14.77 15.68
C ARG A 347 19.72 -14.82 14.17
N LEU A 348 20.88 -15.23 13.69
CA LEU A 348 21.12 -15.48 12.26
C LEU A 348 20.33 -16.68 11.74
N ASP A 349 20.22 -17.75 12.51
CA ASP A 349 19.40 -18.91 12.14
C ASP A 349 17.89 -18.56 12.12
N GLU A 350 17.42 -17.69 13.02
CA GLU A 350 16.08 -17.08 12.94
C GLU A 350 15.90 -16.26 11.65
N ILE A 351 16.85 -15.37 11.32
CA ILE A 351 16.84 -14.54 10.10
C ILE A 351 16.77 -15.43 8.85
N ARG A 352 17.66 -16.43 8.73
CA ARG A 352 17.71 -17.36 7.59
C ARG A 352 16.40 -18.15 7.48
N THR A 353 15.85 -18.59 8.60
CA THR A 353 14.56 -19.28 8.66
C THR A 353 13.43 -18.38 8.15
N TYR A 354 13.29 -17.16 8.68
CA TYR A 354 12.25 -16.22 8.25
C TYR A 354 12.37 -15.85 6.77
N MET A 355 13.56 -15.51 6.28
CA MET A 355 13.77 -15.20 4.86
C MET A 355 13.42 -16.40 3.96
N SER A 356 13.84 -17.61 4.31
CA SER A 356 13.49 -18.81 3.52
C SER A 356 11.97 -19.08 3.44
N VAL A 357 11.19 -18.64 4.44
CA VAL A 357 9.72 -18.72 4.44
C VAL A 357 9.10 -17.58 3.62
N LEU A 358 9.69 -16.38 3.65
CA LEU A 358 9.23 -15.21 2.89
C LEU A 358 9.45 -15.42 1.38
N SER A 359 10.68 -15.76 0.96
CA SER A 359 11.03 -15.97 -0.45
C SER A 359 10.30 -17.15 -1.09
N ARG A 360 9.95 -18.20 -0.32
CA ARG A 360 9.11 -19.30 -0.83
C ARG A 360 7.69 -18.83 -1.15
N LYS A 361 7.03 -18.20 -0.17
CA LYS A 361 5.64 -17.76 -0.31
C LYS A 361 5.46 -16.72 -1.40
N GLU A 362 6.45 -15.88 -1.63
CA GLU A 362 6.45 -14.94 -2.75
C GLU A 362 6.31 -15.64 -4.11
N ASN A 363 6.90 -16.83 -4.28
CA ASN A 363 6.77 -17.64 -5.49
C ASN A 363 5.46 -18.45 -5.54
N ASP A 364 4.87 -18.78 -4.38
CA ASP A 364 3.60 -19.52 -4.29
C ASP A 364 2.36 -18.66 -4.65
N HIS A 365 2.46 -17.32 -4.60
CA HIS A 365 1.32 -16.41 -4.82
C HIS A 365 1.19 -15.94 -6.28
N PRO A 366 0.01 -16.12 -6.93
CA PRO A 366 -0.23 -15.68 -8.30
C PRO A 366 -0.15 -14.15 -8.44
N LEU A 367 0.35 -13.70 -9.60
CA LEU A 367 0.61 -12.28 -9.89
C LEU A 367 -0.66 -11.45 -10.18
N SER A 368 -1.71 -12.12 -10.66
CA SER A 368 -3.00 -11.55 -11.06
C SER A 368 -4.12 -12.55 -10.70
N PRO A 369 -5.40 -12.14 -10.70
CA PRO A 369 -6.49 -13.09 -10.73
C PRO A 369 -6.45 -13.89 -12.05
N SER A 370 -7.20 -14.97 -12.11
CA SER A 370 -7.51 -15.63 -13.39
C SER A 370 -8.31 -14.67 -14.28
N ASP A 371 -8.06 -14.67 -15.59
CA ASP A 371 -8.74 -13.84 -16.58
C ASP A 371 -10.27 -13.81 -16.42
N ASP A 372 -10.90 -14.92 -15.99
CA ASP A 372 -12.36 -15.05 -15.86
C ASP A 372 -12.94 -14.53 -14.52
N LEU A 373 -12.11 -13.86 -13.70
CA LEU A 373 -12.53 -13.31 -12.41
C LEU A 373 -13.08 -11.87 -12.50
N CYS A 374 -12.47 -11.03 -13.35
CA CYS A 374 -12.87 -9.65 -13.62
C CYS A 374 -13.68 -9.51 -14.92
N CYS A 375 -14.33 -8.36 -15.11
CA CYS A 375 -14.83 -7.94 -16.42
C CYS A 375 -13.71 -7.33 -17.26
N ASP A 376 -13.62 -7.70 -18.54
CA ASP A 376 -12.69 -7.11 -19.51
C ASP A 376 -13.45 -6.43 -20.66
N GLU A 377 -13.16 -5.16 -20.98
CA GLU A 377 -13.81 -4.48 -22.10
C GLU A 377 -13.40 -5.02 -23.49
N GLY A 378 -12.32 -5.80 -23.63
CA GLY A 378 -11.99 -6.52 -24.86
C GLY A 378 -13.00 -7.63 -25.18
N ARG A 379 -13.22 -8.52 -24.21
CA ARG A 379 -14.12 -9.70 -24.24
C ARG A 379 -15.57 -9.35 -23.91
N ASP A 380 -15.83 -8.80 -22.73
CA ASP A 380 -17.18 -8.58 -22.19
C ASP A 380 -17.86 -7.33 -22.73
N ARG A 381 -17.11 -6.24 -23.00
CA ARG A 381 -17.64 -4.98 -23.58
C ARG A 381 -18.82 -4.40 -22.79
N CYS A 382 -18.77 -4.45 -21.46
CA CYS A 382 -19.86 -4.10 -20.55
C CYS A 382 -20.36 -2.65 -20.78
N LEU A 383 -19.45 -1.68 -20.92
CA LEU A 383 -19.80 -0.28 -21.19
C LEU A 383 -20.46 -0.10 -22.54
N THR A 384 -19.99 -0.81 -23.57
CA THR A 384 -20.58 -0.76 -24.92
C THR A 384 -22.01 -1.32 -24.91
N LYS A 385 -22.21 -2.49 -24.28
CA LYS A 385 -23.54 -3.11 -24.10
C LYS A 385 -24.50 -2.19 -23.34
N MET A 386 -24.05 -1.62 -22.21
CA MET A 386 -24.84 -0.68 -21.40
C MET A 386 -25.20 0.61 -22.17
N GLY A 387 -24.25 1.15 -22.95
CA GLY A 387 -24.46 2.33 -23.78
C GLY A 387 -25.56 2.12 -24.83
N HIS A 388 -25.58 0.96 -25.50
CA HIS A 388 -26.65 0.61 -26.45
C HIS A 388 -28.02 0.46 -25.77
N LEU A 389 -28.09 -0.22 -24.62
CA LEU A 389 -29.33 -0.36 -23.85
C LEU A 389 -29.89 1.01 -23.44
N ARG A 390 -29.04 1.89 -22.91
CA ARG A 390 -29.43 3.26 -22.54
C ARG A 390 -29.88 4.09 -23.75
N GLN A 391 -29.21 3.97 -24.90
CA GLN A 391 -29.62 4.64 -26.14
C GLN A 391 -31.04 4.21 -26.55
N GLY A 392 -31.35 2.91 -26.49
CA GLY A 392 -32.70 2.39 -26.74
C GLY A 392 -33.75 2.96 -25.78
N ILE A 393 -33.49 2.93 -24.48
CA ILE A 393 -34.39 3.48 -23.43
C ILE A 393 -34.61 4.99 -23.63
N ALA A 394 -33.56 5.75 -23.95
CA ALA A 394 -33.66 7.18 -24.23
C ALA A 394 -34.49 7.49 -25.49
N ALA A 395 -34.42 6.64 -26.52
CA ALA A 395 -35.26 6.75 -27.70
C ALA A 395 -36.75 6.56 -27.38
N VAL A 396 -37.11 5.55 -26.57
CA VAL A 396 -38.50 5.37 -26.10
C VAL A 396 -39.00 6.60 -25.35
N SER A 397 -38.21 7.11 -24.40
CA SER A 397 -38.54 8.31 -23.62
C SER A 397 -38.79 9.55 -24.50
N SER A 398 -37.98 9.72 -25.56
CA SER A 398 -38.19 10.77 -26.58
C SER A 398 -39.49 10.58 -27.38
N THR A 399 -39.82 9.34 -27.77
CA THR A 399 -41.08 9.01 -28.44
C THR A 399 -42.29 9.30 -27.53
N PHE A 400 -42.26 8.87 -26.26
CA PHE A 400 -43.34 9.15 -25.31
C PHE A 400 -43.48 10.65 -25.01
N SER A 401 -42.36 11.39 -24.99
CA SER A 401 -42.34 12.86 -24.88
C SER A 401 -43.00 13.59 -26.08
N LYS A 402 -43.07 12.93 -27.25
CA LYS A 402 -43.85 13.41 -28.40
C LYS A 402 -45.32 13.01 -28.24
N HIS A 403 -45.59 11.74 -27.96
CA HIS A 403 -46.95 11.18 -27.84
C HIS A 403 -47.78 11.91 -26.78
N ARG A 404 -47.18 12.29 -25.64
CA ARG A 404 -47.83 13.08 -24.58
C ARG A 404 -48.39 14.42 -25.08
N LYS A 405 -47.84 15.03 -26.13
CA LYS A 405 -48.29 16.33 -26.66
C LYS A 405 -49.62 16.26 -27.39
N TYR A 406 -49.94 15.13 -28.03
CA TYR A 406 -51.18 14.98 -28.80
C TYR A 406 -52.41 14.77 -27.91
N SER A 407 -52.22 14.38 -26.64
CA SER A 407 -53.25 14.07 -25.63
C SER A 407 -54.15 12.87 -25.94
N ILE A 408 -54.48 12.65 -27.22
CA ILE A 408 -55.10 11.45 -27.78
C ILE A 408 -54.22 11.01 -28.95
N LEU A 409 -54.00 9.71 -29.13
CA LEU A 409 -53.24 9.14 -30.25
C LEU A 409 -54.17 8.54 -31.30
N HIS A 410 -53.78 8.58 -32.57
CA HIS A 410 -54.46 7.79 -33.60
C HIS A 410 -54.10 6.30 -33.47
N ALA A 411 -54.94 5.39 -33.95
CA ALA A 411 -54.81 3.94 -33.71
C ALA A 411 -53.42 3.35 -34.08
N HIS A 412 -52.76 3.88 -35.12
CA HIS A 412 -51.40 3.48 -35.50
C HIS A 412 -50.35 3.96 -34.50
N GLU A 413 -50.45 5.20 -34.01
CA GLU A 413 -49.56 5.76 -32.98
C GLU A 413 -49.80 5.09 -31.62
N GLU A 414 -51.05 4.72 -31.30
CA GLU A 414 -51.40 3.97 -30.10
C GLU A 414 -50.82 2.56 -30.12
N PHE A 415 -50.80 1.91 -31.29
CA PHE A 415 -50.10 0.65 -31.50
C PHE A 415 -48.58 0.81 -31.31
N ILE A 416 -47.96 1.80 -31.95
CA ILE A 416 -46.53 2.11 -31.75
C ILE A 416 -46.23 2.38 -30.27
N HIS A 417 -47.08 3.14 -29.56
CA HIS A 417 -46.93 3.44 -28.13
C HIS A 417 -46.94 2.18 -27.27
N LYS A 418 -47.79 1.19 -27.60
CA LYS A 418 -47.83 -0.12 -26.92
C LYS A 418 -46.56 -0.92 -27.17
N CYS A 419 -46.13 -1.05 -28.43
CA CYS A 419 -44.90 -1.77 -28.78
C CYS A 419 -43.65 -1.12 -28.17
N GLU A 420 -43.55 0.21 -28.16
CA GLU A 420 -42.43 0.92 -27.51
C GLU A 420 -42.49 0.81 -25.97
N ARG A 421 -43.67 0.59 -25.36
CA ARG A 421 -43.81 0.26 -23.92
C ARG A 421 -43.24 -1.13 -23.61
N GLU A 422 -43.64 -2.15 -24.35
CA GLU A 422 -43.14 -3.52 -24.19
C GLU A 422 -41.62 -3.58 -24.43
N LYS A 423 -41.14 -2.90 -25.47
CA LYS A 423 -39.71 -2.73 -25.79
C LYS A 423 -38.94 -2.04 -24.67
N LEU A 424 -39.52 -1.06 -23.98
CA LEU A 424 -38.91 -0.44 -22.81
C LEU A 424 -38.74 -1.46 -21.68
N GLU A 425 -39.81 -2.16 -21.27
CA GLU A 425 -39.75 -3.15 -20.18
C GLU A 425 -38.71 -4.25 -20.47
N ASN A 426 -38.73 -4.79 -21.69
CA ASN A 426 -37.72 -5.75 -22.17
C ASN A 426 -36.29 -5.20 -22.21
N SER A 427 -36.10 -3.88 -22.32
CA SER A 427 -34.78 -3.23 -22.28
C SER A 427 -34.26 -2.99 -20.85
N LEU A 428 -35.13 -2.98 -19.83
CA LEU A 428 -34.72 -2.74 -18.43
C LEU A 428 -34.12 -3.99 -17.78
N ILE A 429 -34.58 -5.19 -18.15
CA ILE A 429 -34.08 -6.44 -17.58
C ILE A 429 -32.56 -6.62 -17.87
N PRO A 430 -32.07 -6.50 -19.12
CA PRO A 430 -30.63 -6.60 -19.41
C PRO A 430 -29.77 -5.52 -18.73
N VAL A 431 -30.31 -4.33 -18.45
CA VAL A 431 -29.60 -3.28 -17.70
C VAL A 431 -29.34 -3.72 -16.25
N ILE A 432 -30.34 -4.32 -15.61
CA ILE A 432 -30.22 -4.82 -14.23
C ILE A 432 -29.30 -6.04 -14.20
N GLU A 433 -29.46 -7.00 -15.12
CA GLU A 433 -28.67 -8.22 -15.18
C GLU A 433 -27.18 -7.95 -15.46
N LEU A 434 -26.88 -7.09 -16.45
CA LEU A 434 -25.50 -6.74 -16.80
C LEU A 434 -24.78 -6.05 -15.62
N TYR A 435 -25.47 -5.13 -14.94
CA TYR A 435 -24.89 -4.42 -13.79
C TYR A 435 -24.78 -5.31 -12.55
N GLN A 436 -25.89 -5.89 -12.07
CA GLN A 436 -25.93 -6.62 -10.79
C GLN A 436 -25.38 -8.05 -10.92
N SER A 437 -25.91 -8.82 -11.87
CA SER A 437 -25.65 -10.27 -11.97
C SER A 437 -24.31 -10.61 -12.62
N HIS A 438 -23.71 -9.67 -13.35
CA HIS A 438 -22.39 -9.80 -13.98
C HIS A 438 -21.35 -8.83 -13.38
N CYS A 439 -21.42 -7.52 -13.61
CA CYS A 439 -20.33 -6.61 -13.25
C CYS A 439 -20.10 -6.47 -11.73
N VAL A 440 -21.14 -6.19 -10.94
CA VAL A 440 -21.04 -6.10 -9.47
C VAL A 440 -20.69 -7.46 -8.85
N LYS A 441 -21.19 -8.55 -9.44
CA LYS A 441 -20.83 -9.93 -9.04
C LYS A 441 -19.34 -10.21 -9.28
N ASN A 442 -18.77 -9.77 -10.40
CA ASN A 442 -17.34 -9.89 -10.68
C ASN A 442 -16.49 -9.00 -9.76
N LEU A 443 -16.88 -7.74 -9.51
CA LEU A 443 -16.25 -6.90 -8.49
C LEU A 443 -16.17 -7.59 -7.12
N THR A 444 -17.25 -8.27 -6.70
CA THR A 444 -17.26 -9.03 -5.43
C THR A 444 -16.31 -10.24 -5.46
N LYS A 445 -16.14 -10.92 -6.60
CA LYS A 445 -15.12 -11.99 -6.74
C LYS A 445 -13.70 -11.43 -6.62
N VAL A 446 -13.40 -10.34 -7.34
CA VAL A 446 -12.08 -9.71 -7.38
C VAL A 446 -11.74 -9.13 -6.00
N HIS A 447 -12.68 -8.47 -5.31
CA HIS A 447 -12.55 -8.05 -3.91
C HIS A 447 -12.20 -9.22 -2.98
N HIS A 448 -12.92 -10.34 -3.08
CA HIS A 448 -12.70 -11.49 -2.21
C HIS A 448 -11.35 -12.18 -2.45
N TRP A 449 -10.88 -12.21 -3.71
CA TRP A 449 -9.58 -12.75 -4.09
C TRP A 449 -8.42 -11.81 -3.70
N SER A 450 -8.55 -10.52 -4.02
CA SER A 450 -7.52 -9.50 -3.71
C SER A 450 -7.37 -9.33 -2.20
N SER A 451 -8.46 -9.14 -1.45
CA SER A 451 -8.43 -8.97 0.02
C SER A 451 -7.74 -10.13 0.74
N ARG A 452 -7.90 -11.37 0.24
CA ARG A 452 -7.20 -12.56 0.77
C ARG A 452 -5.69 -12.49 0.49
N ASN A 453 -5.27 -12.23 -0.75
CA ASN A 453 -3.85 -12.16 -1.08
C ASN A 453 -3.16 -10.94 -0.43
N ILE A 454 -3.80 -9.76 -0.46
CA ILE A 454 -3.37 -8.54 0.24
C ILE A 454 -3.16 -8.83 1.72
N SER A 455 -4.11 -9.48 2.39
CA SER A 455 -3.97 -9.83 3.81
C SER A 455 -2.88 -10.87 4.09
N VAL A 456 -2.44 -11.64 3.09
CA VAL A 456 -1.23 -12.47 3.22
C VAL A 456 0.04 -11.61 3.09
N PHE A 457 0.15 -10.74 2.09
CA PHE A 457 1.31 -9.84 1.92
C PHE A 457 1.47 -8.87 3.11
N LEU A 458 0.39 -8.33 3.68
CA LEU A 458 0.43 -7.54 4.92
C LEU A 458 1.01 -8.36 6.09
N LYS A 459 0.59 -9.62 6.22
CA LYS A 459 1.16 -10.58 7.20
C LYS A 459 2.61 -11.00 6.89
N HIS A 460 3.17 -10.62 5.73
CA HIS A 460 4.58 -10.81 5.35
C HIS A 460 5.40 -9.54 5.60
N LEU A 461 4.86 -8.37 5.29
CA LEU A 461 5.43 -7.06 5.65
C LEU A 461 5.54 -6.91 7.19
N ALA A 462 4.53 -7.37 7.94
CA ALA A 462 4.59 -7.46 9.40
C ALA A 462 5.61 -8.51 9.92
N ARG A 463 6.23 -9.31 9.04
CA ARG A 463 7.33 -10.22 9.35
C ARG A 463 8.69 -9.66 8.92
N SER A 464 8.78 -8.90 7.82
CA SER A 464 10.05 -8.25 7.41
C SER A 464 10.58 -7.35 8.51
N GLY A 465 9.73 -6.55 9.16
CA GLY A 465 10.10 -5.73 10.31
C GLY A 465 10.68 -6.51 11.51
N LYS A 466 10.37 -7.81 11.63
CA LYS A 466 11.02 -8.71 12.62
C LYS A 466 12.40 -9.18 12.16
N VAL A 467 12.58 -9.40 10.86
CA VAL A 467 13.89 -9.69 10.26
C VAL A 467 14.81 -8.47 10.40
N GLU A 468 14.32 -7.27 10.06
CA GLU A 468 15.03 -5.99 10.26
C GLU A 468 15.44 -5.79 11.73
N THR A 469 14.53 -6.07 12.68
CA THR A 469 14.81 -5.99 14.12
C THR A 469 15.88 -6.99 14.55
N ASN A 470 15.82 -8.24 14.06
CA ASN A 470 16.85 -9.24 14.33
C ASN A 470 18.20 -8.88 13.69
N VAL A 471 18.21 -8.35 12.47
CA VAL A 471 19.42 -7.87 11.78
C VAL A 471 20.07 -6.75 12.60
N ARG A 472 19.29 -5.77 13.09
CA ARG A 472 19.78 -4.74 14.02
C ARG A 472 20.40 -5.36 15.27
N CYS A 473 19.69 -6.28 15.93
CA CYS A 473 20.20 -7.00 17.12
C CYS A 473 21.52 -7.74 16.85
N VAL A 474 21.68 -8.35 15.68
CA VAL A 474 22.92 -9.04 15.26
C VAL A 474 24.04 -8.04 15.00
N THR A 475 23.77 -6.93 14.30
CA THR A 475 24.72 -5.84 14.10
C THR A 475 25.20 -5.27 15.44
N ASP A 476 24.30 -5.04 16.40
CA ASP A 476 24.66 -4.57 17.74
C ASP A 476 25.52 -5.58 18.51
N CYS A 477 25.24 -6.88 18.40
CA CYS A 477 26.08 -7.93 18.99
C CYS A 477 27.48 -7.98 18.33
N LEU A 478 27.58 -7.79 17.02
CA LEU A 478 28.86 -7.70 16.29
C LEU A 478 29.70 -6.48 16.76
N ASN A 479 29.06 -5.32 17.00
CA ASN A 479 29.72 -4.15 17.59
C ASN A 479 30.28 -4.47 18.99
N GLN A 480 29.45 -5.04 19.88
CA GLN A 480 29.84 -5.41 21.24
C GLN A 480 30.97 -6.46 21.26
N MET A 481 31.01 -7.37 20.27
CA MET A 481 32.14 -8.28 20.10
C MET A 481 33.40 -7.55 19.61
N ASN A 482 33.30 -6.55 18.72
CA ASN A 482 34.45 -5.75 18.28
C ASN A 482 35.12 -5.00 19.47
N GLU A 483 34.32 -4.31 20.29
CA GLU A 483 34.84 -3.59 21.47
C GLU A 483 35.58 -4.49 22.46
N LYS A 484 35.14 -5.74 22.63
CA LYS A 484 35.83 -6.73 23.47
C LYS A 484 37.10 -7.27 22.81
N LEU A 485 37.06 -7.56 21.51
CA LEU A 485 38.24 -8.03 20.77
C LEU A 485 39.35 -6.96 20.72
N LEU A 486 39.00 -5.68 20.63
CA LEU A 486 39.94 -4.56 20.74
C LEU A 486 40.65 -4.52 22.10
N LYS A 487 39.91 -4.70 23.21
CA LYS A 487 40.51 -4.79 24.55
C LYS A 487 41.44 -6.00 24.69
N ILE A 488 41.06 -7.15 24.13
CA ILE A 488 41.89 -8.37 24.15
C ILE A 488 43.17 -8.19 23.32
N LYS A 489 43.11 -7.51 22.17
CA LYS A 489 44.29 -7.16 21.35
C LYS A 489 45.36 -6.39 22.16
N ASP A 490 44.94 -5.46 23.02
CA ASP A 490 45.88 -4.72 23.85
C ASP A 490 46.49 -5.63 24.95
N SER A 491 45.69 -6.52 25.55
CA SER A 491 46.19 -7.55 26.47
C SER A 491 47.17 -8.54 25.82
N PHE A 492 46.97 -8.90 24.55
CA PHE A 492 47.91 -9.75 23.78
C PHE A 492 49.32 -9.12 23.68
N LYS A 493 49.37 -7.82 23.42
CA LYS A 493 50.62 -7.06 23.35
C LYS A 493 51.33 -7.08 24.71
N LEU A 494 50.61 -6.73 25.78
CA LEU A 494 51.14 -6.73 27.15
C LEU A 494 51.65 -8.13 27.55
N ALA A 495 50.86 -9.18 27.28
CA ALA A 495 51.24 -10.56 27.57
C ALA A 495 52.50 -10.98 26.81
N THR A 496 52.63 -10.62 25.54
CA THR A 496 53.84 -10.91 24.74
C THR A 496 55.07 -10.20 25.32
N GLU A 497 54.95 -8.92 25.68
CA GLU A 497 56.05 -8.14 26.28
C GLU A 497 56.52 -8.74 27.61
N LYS A 498 55.59 -9.16 28.48
CA LYS A 498 55.89 -9.80 29.77
C LYS A 498 56.46 -11.23 29.62
N LEU A 499 55.91 -12.05 28.71
CA LEU A 499 56.46 -13.38 28.41
C LEU A 499 57.90 -13.29 27.89
N MET A 500 58.20 -12.31 27.03
CA MET A 500 59.54 -12.06 26.51
C MET A 500 60.52 -11.57 27.60
N SER A 501 60.08 -10.76 28.58
CA SER A 501 60.94 -10.35 29.69
C SER A 501 61.28 -11.52 30.64
N LEU A 502 60.32 -12.40 30.90
CA LEU A 502 60.55 -13.63 31.68
C LEU A 502 61.50 -14.59 30.93
N PHE A 503 61.33 -14.74 29.61
CA PHE A 503 62.24 -15.53 28.78
C PHE A 503 63.67 -14.96 28.75
N ALA A 504 63.83 -13.63 28.66
CA ALA A 504 65.14 -12.96 28.76
C ALA A 504 65.80 -13.21 30.13
N THR A 505 65.02 -13.14 31.21
CA THR A 505 65.49 -13.43 32.57
C THR A 505 66.02 -14.87 32.68
N ILE A 506 65.24 -15.86 32.25
CA ILE A 506 65.61 -17.29 32.32
C ILE A 506 66.75 -17.66 31.37
N THR A 507 66.92 -16.97 30.25
CA THR A 507 68.07 -17.16 29.35
C THR A 507 69.35 -16.53 29.89
N SER A 508 69.26 -15.41 30.63
CA SER A 508 70.41 -14.79 31.31
C SER A 508 70.86 -15.55 32.58
N GLN A 509 69.94 -16.19 33.30
CA GLN A 509 70.24 -16.87 34.57
C GLN A 509 70.68 -18.34 34.36
N THR A 510 71.76 -18.73 35.03
CA THR A 510 72.30 -20.11 35.03
C THR A 510 71.53 -21.06 35.98
N VAL A 511 70.20 -21.07 35.87
CA VAL A 511 69.30 -21.91 36.69
C VAL A 511 69.52 -23.42 36.43
N LYS A 512 69.56 -24.23 37.49
CA LYS A 512 69.53 -25.70 37.40
C LYS A 512 68.08 -26.17 37.30
N LEU A 513 67.76 -27.01 36.31
CA LEU A 513 66.40 -27.60 36.23
C LEU A 513 66.18 -28.60 37.38
N PRO A 514 65.00 -28.60 38.02
CA PRO A 514 64.57 -29.71 38.87
C PRO A 514 64.22 -30.94 38.01
N VAL A 515 64.59 -32.14 38.47
CA VAL A 515 64.36 -33.40 37.74
C VAL A 515 63.12 -34.11 38.30
N SER A 516 61.96 -33.87 37.71
CA SER A 516 60.82 -34.81 37.76
C SER A 516 59.80 -34.56 36.65
N LEU A 517 59.82 -35.40 35.61
CA LEU A 517 58.64 -35.78 34.85
C LEU A 517 58.55 -37.30 34.91
N ARG A 518 57.35 -37.84 35.15
CA ARG A 518 57.16 -39.29 35.31
C ARG A 518 57.17 -39.97 33.94
N GLU A 519 58.08 -40.92 33.76
CA GLU A 519 57.95 -41.96 32.74
C GLU A 519 57.04 -43.08 33.27
N THR A 520 56.24 -43.69 32.40
CA THR A 520 55.39 -44.85 32.72
C THR A 520 56.17 -46.16 32.56
N PRO A 521 55.91 -47.20 33.38
CA PRO A 521 56.83 -48.35 33.48
C PRO A 521 56.47 -49.52 32.55
N GLU A 522 57.39 -49.91 31.68
CA GLU A 522 57.44 -51.25 31.06
C GLU A 522 58.89 -51.72 30.85
N GLY A 523 59.13 -53.04 30.90
CA GLY A 523 60.25 -53.69 30.20
C GLY A 523 61.62 -53.71 30.87
N SER A 524 62.06 -54.89 31.32
CA SER A 524 63.48 -55.22 31.55
C SER A 524 64.23 -55.35 30.19
N SER A 525 65.57 -55.33 30.08
CA SER A 525 66.59 -55.89 30.99
C SER A 525 68.05 -55.46 30.67
N ALA A 526 68.98 -55.87 31.56
CA ALA A 526 70.39 -56.21 31.32
C ALA A 526 71.49 -55.13 31.07
N CYS A 527 72.36 -55.00 32.10
CA CYS A 527 73.83 -54.93 32.05
C CYS A 527 74.62 -53.74 31.45
N GLU A 528 75.17 -52.96 32.38
CA GLU A 528 76.61 -52.65 32.56
C GLU A 528 77.35 -51.48 31.85
N ARG A 529 78.00 -50.67 32.71
CA ARG A 529 79.30 -49.98 32.59
C ARG A 529 79.57 -49.02 31.41
N GLY A 530 79.51 -47.72 31.67
CA GLY A 530 80.33 -46.74 30.94
C GLY A 530 80.04 -45.24 31.18
N SER A 531 81.12 -44.45 31.25
CA SER A 531 81.15 -42.98 31.05
C SER A 531 80.37 -42.05 32.01
N PHE A 532 81.01 -41.68 33.12
CA PHE A 532 80.67 -40.49 33.93
C PHE A 532 81.05 -39.19 33.17
N ASN A 533 80.33 -38.85 32.10
CA ASN A 533 80.45 -37.54 31.42
C ASN A 533 79.25 -37.12 30.54
N SER A 534 78.26 -37.99 30.32
CA SER A 534 77.12 -37.69 29.42
C SER A 534 76.08 -36.74 30.03
N GLU A 535 75.84 -36.80 31.34
CA GLU A 535 74.70 -36.13 32.00
C GLU A 535 74.68 -34.61 31.82
N ARG A 536 75.83 -33.94 31.89
CA ARG A 536 75.92 -32.47 31.66
C ARG A 536 75.55 -32.10 30.22
N SER A 537 75.91 -32.94 29.24
CA SER A 537 75.54 -32.74 27.84
C SER A 537 74.03 -32.94 27.64
N ILE A 538 73.46 -34.00 28.23
CA ILE A 538 72.04 -34.33 28.15
C ILE A 538 71.18 -33.24 28.82
N GLN A 539 71.58 -32.73 29.99
CA GLN A 539 70.89 -31.60 30.65
C GLN A 539 70.98 -30.31 29.82
N GLY A 540 72.13 -30.01 29.21
CA GLY A 540 72.28 -28.88 28.30
C GLY A 540 71.38 -28.98 27.06
N SER A 541 71.30 -30.18 26.47
CA SER A 541 70.41 -30.46 25.34
C SER A 541 68.94 -30.26 25.71
N LYS A 542 68.46 -30.92 26.79
CA LYS A 542 67.07 -30.80 27.25
C LYS A 542 66.70 -29.36 27.65
N ARG A 543 67.61 -28.57 28.24
CA ARG A 543 67.39 -27.13 28.51
C ARG A 543 67.23 -26.33 27.22
N ASN A 544 68.11 -26.53 26.24
CA ASN A 544 68.05 -25.82 24.97
C ASN A 544 66.81 -26.19 24.14
N GLU A 545 66.35 -27.44 24.23
CA GLU A 545 65.13 -27.93 23.60
C GLU A 545 63.87 -27.33 24.25
N LEU A 546 63.81 -27.28 25.59
CA LEU A 546 62.74 -26.60 26.33
C LEU A 546 62.66 -25.11 25.98
N LEU A 547 63.80 -24.41 25.94
CA LEU A 547 63.86 -22.98 25.56
C LEU A 547 63.42 -22.75 24.11
N LYS A 548 63.78 -23.64 23.18
CA LYS A 548 63.28 -23.62 21.79
C LYS A 548 61.78 -23.94 21.69
N SER A 549 61.19 -24.64 22.65
CA SER A 549 59.74 -24.83 22.72
C SER A 549 59.08 -23.55 23.23
N LEU A 550 59.46 -23.06 24.41
CA LEU A 550 58.97 -21.80 24.99
C LEU A 550 59.01 -20.63 24.00
N PHE A 551 60.12 -20.45 23.27
CA PHE A 551 60.23 -19.39 22.28
C PHE A 551 59.20 -19.51 21.15
N ARG A 552 58.84 -20.74 20.72
CA ARG A 552 57.83 -20.97 19.67
C ARG A 552 56.41 -20.68 20.15
N GLU A 553 56.07 -21.04 21.39
CA GLU A 553 54.77 -20.67 22.00
C GLU A 553 54.64 -19.14 22.11
N ILE A 554 55.67 -18.46 22.62
CA ILE A 554 55.68 -17.00 22.77
C ILE A 554 55.62 -16.29 21.40
N ASP A 555 56.31 -16.82 20.38
CA ASP A 555 56.27 -16.27 19.03
C ASP A 555 54.91 -16.50 18.32
N TYR A 556 54.23 -17.63 18.58
CA TYR A 556 52.86 -17.84 18.12
C TYR A 556 51.88 -16.83 18.75
N ILE A 557 51.97 -16.59 20.06
CA ILE A 557 51.13 -15.60 20.75
C ILE A 557 51.38 -14.19 20.16
N ARG A 558 52.65 -13.85 19.89
CA ARG A 558 53.05 -12.59 19.23
C ARG A 558 52.44 -12.46 17.84
N ILE A 559 52.52 -13.49 17.01
CA ILE A 559 51.98 -13.50 15.63
C ILE A 559 50.44 -13.39 15.68
N SER A 560 49.77 -14.20 16.51
CA SER A 560 48.31 -14.18 16.67
C SER A 560 47.80 -12.81 17.15
N GLY A 561 48.54 -12.13 18.04
CA GLY A 561 48.24 -10.76 18.46
C GLY A 561 48.41 -9.73 17.34
N GLN A 562 49.37 -9.92 16.44
CA GLN A 562 49.55 -9.06 15.25
C GLN A 562 48.46 -9.29 14.19
N GLU A 563 48.07 -10.53 13.95
CA GLU A 563 46.98 -10.90 13.02
C GLU A 563 45.61 -10.42 13.54
N LEU A 564 45.33 -10.58 14.84
CA LEU A 564 44.18 -9.93 15.48
C LEU A 564 44.25 -8.40 15.32
N GLY A 565 45.46 -7.85 15.45
CA GLY A 565 45.75 -6.42 15.39
C GLY A 565 45.39 -5.75 14.07
N THR A 566 45.69 -6.40 12.94
CA THR A 566 45.38 -5.91 11.58
C THR A 566 43.92 -6.16 11.20
N VAL A 567 43.43 -7.38 11.44
CA VAL A 567 42.10 -7.83 10.98
C VAL A 567 40.94 -7.10 11.70
N LEU A 568 41.15 -6.56 12.90
CA LEU A 568 40.13 -5.77 13.61
C LEU A 568 39.84 -4.40 12.96
N LEU A 569 40.80 -3.79 12.25
CA LEU A 569 40.58 -2.50 11.59
C LEU A 569 39.64 -2.62 10.38
N ASP A 570 39.78 -3.69 9.59
CA ASP A 570 38.85 -3.98 8.50
C ASP A 570 37.49 -4.45 9.04
N TYR A 571 37.46 -5.18 10.15
CA TYR A 571 36.22 -5.57 10.83
C TYR A 571 35.41 -4.35 11.29
N GLU A 572 36.05 -3.38 11.95
CA GLU A 572 35.41 -2.14 12.37
C GLU A 572 34.82 -1.37 11.17
N ARG A 573 35.57 -1.25 10.07
CA ARG A 573 35.09 -0.62 8.83
C ARG A 573 33.84 -1.34 8.28
N SER A 574 33.86 -2.67 8.19
CA SER A 574 32.70 -3.45 7.72
C SER A 574 31.47 -3.29 8.62
N ILE A 575 31.63 -3.20 9.95
CA ILE A 575 30.50 -2.99 10.86
C ILE A 575 29.89 -1.59 10.69
N GLN A 576 30.70 -0.55 10.50
CA GLN A 576 30.18 0.80 10.27
C GLN A 576 29.47 0.91 8.91
N GLU A 577 29.96 0.21 7.87
CA GLU A 577 29.25 0.13 6.59
C GLU A 577 27.92 -0.63 6.72
N LEU A 578 27.88 -1.74 7.47
CA LEU A 578 26.63 -2.46 7.78
C LEU A 578 25.62 -1.55 8.51
N LYS A 579 26.06 -0.74 9.48
CA LYS A 579 25.21 0.25 10.17
C LYS A 579 24.64 1.29 9.21
N SER A 580 25.50 1.96 8.43
CA SER A 580 25.10 3.00 7.47
C SER A 580 24.09 2.47 6.44
N ARG A 581 24.31 1.26 5.91
CA ARG A 581 23.37 0.59 5.01
C ARG A 581 22.03 0.24 5.69
N LEU A 582 22.05 -0.18 6.96
CA LEU A 582 20.83 -0.50 7.72
C LEU A 582 20.02 0.76 8.08
N GLU A 583 20.71 1.87 8.38
CA GLU A 583 20.08 3.17 8.63
C GLU A 583 19.37 3.69 7.38
N MET A 584 20.05 3.67 6.22
CA MET A 584 19.44 3.98 4.91
C MET A 584 18.27 3.06 4.57
N ALA A 585 18.33 1.77 4.91
CA ALA A 585 17.22 0.83 4.71
C ALA A 585 16.00 1.12 5.61
N SER A 586 16.21 1.69 6.80
CA SER A 586 15.15 1.93 7.80
C SER A 586 14.35 3.23 7.57
N MET A 587 14.90 4.15 6.77
CA MET A 587 14.18 5.30 6.23
C MET A 587 13.42 4.84 4.96
N PRO A 588 12.13 4.44 5.08
CA PRO A 588 11.10 5.34 5.58
C PRO A 588 9.95 4.65 6.36
N SER A 589 10.25 3.94 7.46
CA SER A 589 9.24 3.09 8.14
C SER A 589 8.78 3.57 9.53
N MET A 590 9.47 4.53 10.15
CA MET A 590 9.45 4.72 11.63
C MET A 590 8.95 6.08 12.15
N LEU A 591 8.53 7.03 11.30
CA LEU A 591 7.99 8.33 11.75
C LEU A 591 6.52 8.25 12.18
N PHE A 592 6.22 7.44 13.20
CA PHE A 592 4.92 7.42 13.88
C PHE A 592 5.02 7.96 15.31
N CYS A 593 4.74 9.26 15.43
CA CYS A 593 4.26 9.99 16.60
C CYS A 593 4.57 9.42 18.01
N THR A 594 5.71 9.83 18.58
CA THR A 594 5.88 9.90 20.04
C THR A 594 6.26 11.33 20.46
N ARG A 595 5.27 12.09 20.95
CA ARG A 595 5.54 13.10 21.97
C ARG A 595 5.84 12.36 23.29
N GLY A 596 6.82 12.74 24.10
CA GLY A 596 7.82 13.77 23.91
C GLY A 596 8.24 14.37 25.24
N GLU A 597 9.41 13.99 25.74
CA GLU A 597 10.03 14.61 26.91
C GLU A 597 11.32 15.34 26.50
N THR A 598 11.55 16.50 27.12
CA THR A 598 12.58 17.45 26.68
C THR A 598 13.88 17.31 27.45
N SER A 599 14.98 17.02 26.76
CA SER A 599 16.30 17.49 27.16
C SER A 599 17.04 17.96 25.91
N GLY A 600 17.49 19.22 25.90
CA GLY A 600 18.16 19.82 24.75
C GLY A 600 19.65 19.98 24.98
N TYR A 601 20.45 19.53 24.00
CA TYR A 601 21.78 20.06 23.68
C TYR A 601 21.91 20.05 22.16
N GLY A 602 22.60 21.03 21.59
CA GLY A 602 22.74 21.16 20.13
C GLY A 602 24.16 21.46 19.70
N SER A 603 24.55 20.92 18.55
CA SER A 603 25.71 21.38 17.77
C SER A 603 25.77 20.74 16.38
N GLY A 604 26.01 21.56 15.35
CA GLY A 604 26.70 21.20 14.10
C GLY A 604 26.31 19.91 13.35
N ALA A 605 25.43 20.03 12.36
CA ALA A 605 25.38 19.09 11.24
C ALA A 605 26.35 19.54 10.12
N PRO A 606 27.14 18.65 9.50
CA PRO A 606 28.00 18.99 8.38
C PRO A 606 27.24 19.01 7.05
N ASN A 607 27.62 19.89 6.13
CA ASN A 607 27.08 19.90 4.77
C ASN A 607 27.52 18.65 3.98
N VAL A 608 26.56 17.87 3.50
CA VAL A 608 26.78 16.80 2.51
C VAL A 608 26.08 17.20 1.22
N PHE A 609 26.82 17.28 0.12
CA PHE A 609 26.28 17.59 -1.20
C PHE A 609 25.47 16.40 -1.74
N LEU A 610 24.22 16.64 -2.12
CA LEU A 610 23.42 15.73 -2.95
C LEU A 610 23.74 15.95 -4.44
N PRO A 611 23.89 14.89 -5.25
CA PRO A 611 23.94 15.00 -6.70
C PRO A 611 22.61 15.50 -7.28
N SER A 612 22.65 16.33 -8.31
CA SER A 612 21.47 16.86 -8.99
C SER A 612 20.76 15.79 -9.85
N PHE A 613 19.47 15.56 -9.60
CA PHE A 613 18.62 14.74 -10.47
C PHE A 613 18.40 15.41 -11.84
N HIS A 614 19.18 15.03 -12.84
CA HIS A 614 19.01 15.49 -14.22
C HIS A 614 19.54 14.47 -15.24
N ASP A 615 18.95 13.27 -15.29
CA ASP A 615 19.34 12.25 -16.30
C ASP A 615 18.21 11.23 -16.62
N LEU A 616 16.96 11.70 -16.70
CA LEU A 616 15.85 10.95 -17.32
C LEU A 616 15.00 11.89 -18.18
N PHE A 617 14.59 11.37 -19.35
CA PHE A 617 13.82 12.03 -20.43
C PHE A 617 14.55 13.13 -21.23
N PRO A 618 14.79 12.93 -22.54
CA PRO A 618 15.23 14.02 -23.42
C PRO A 618 14.05 14.95 -23.76
N SER A 619 14.34 16.23 -24.00
CA SER A 619 13.37 17.20 -24.54
C SER A 619 14.08 18.16 -25.51
N PRO A 620 13.45 18.54 -26.64
CA PRO A 620 14.02 19.54 -27.55
C PRO A 620 13.93 20.93 -26.93
N GLY A 621 15.02 21.70 -27.00
CA GLY A 621 15.11 23.02 -26.37
C GLY A 621 14.54 24.18 -27.19
N ILE A 622 14.11 25.22 -26.49
CA ILE A 622 13.91 26.61 -27.00
C ILE A 622 14.49 27.57 -25.94
N ASP A 623 15.04 28.69 -26.39
CA ASP A 623 15.94 29.56 -25.62
C ASP A 623 15.29 30.62 -24.71
N ALA A 624 15.92 30.76 -23.53
CA ALA A 624 16.34 31.99 -22.87
C ALA A 624 15.37 33.06 -22.27
N ASN A 625 15.88 33.67 -21.20
CA ASN A 625 15.58 34.99 -20.61
C ASN A 625 14.25 35.22 -19.85
N VAL A 626 14.37 35.53 -18.54
CA VAL A 626 14.18 36.90 -17.99
C VAL A 626 14.80 36.97 -16.57
N ARG A 627 15.01 38.19 -16.04
CA ARG A 627 15.84 38.49 -14.85
C ARG A 627 15.12 38.32 -13.50
N VAL A 628 15.95 38.15 -12.47
CA VAL A 628 15.63 38.34 -11.04
C VAL A 628 15.38 39.82 -10.72
N THR A 629 14.40 40.09 -9.84
CA THR A 629 14.40 41.25 -8.93
C THR A 629 13.85 40.82 -7.56
N SER A 630 14.44 41.32 -6.48
CA SER A 630 14.15 40.94 -5.09
C SER A 630 13.75 42.14 -4.23
N SER A 631 12.61 42.05 -3.54
CA SER A 631 12.24 42.69 -2.26
C SER A 631 10.81 42.20 -1.91
N ASP A 632 10.27 42.23 -0.69
CA ASP A 632 10.60 42.89 0.58
C ASP A 632 10.31 41.94 1.78
N ALA A 633 10.61 42.38 3.02
CA ALA A 633 10.47 41.55 4.22
C ALA A 633 9.68 42.22 5.35
N LEU A 634 8.87 41.40 6.06
CA LEU A 634 8.39 41.60 7.44
C LEU A 634 7.36 42.75 7.65
N PRO A 635 6.64 42.82 8.81
CA PRO A 635 6.85 42.08 10.05
C PRO A 635 5.71 41.24 10.63
N VAL A 636 6.12 40.39 11.56
CA VAL A 636 5.33 39.60 12.51
C VAL A 636 4.40 40.48 13.36
N TYR A 637 3.23 39.95 13.72
CA TYR A 637 2.48 40.38 14.91
C TYR A 637 2.27 39.21 15.87
N HIS A 638 2.66 39.38 17.13
CA HIS A 638 2.34 38.43 18.21
C HIS A 638 0.99 38.79 18.85
N GLY A 639 0.17 37.79 19.13
CA GLY A 639 -1.04 37.89 19.94
C GLY A 639 -1.33 36.57 20.61
N ALA A 640 -1.15 36.50 21.94
CA ALA A 640 -1.40 35.31 22.73
C ALA A 640 -2.33 35.65 23.90
N GLN A 641 -3.23 34.73 24.26
CA GLN A 641 -3.43 34.30 25.65
C GLN A 641 -4.54 33.23 25.81
N ASN A 642 -4.31 32.33 26.78
CA ASN A 642 -5.27 31.77 27.74
C ASN A 642 -6.53 31.04 27.21
N ASN A 643 -6.59 29.70 27.32
CA ASN A 643 -6.95 28.91 28.53
C ASN A 643 -8.46 28.73 28.74
N THR A 644 -8.93 27.48 28.66
CA THR A 644 -9.54 26.74 29.79
C THR A 644 -9.76 25.29 29.35
N GLY A 645 -9.78 24.35 30.29
CA GLY A 645 -10.05 22.95 30.00
C GLY A 645 -10.63 22.22 31.20
N THR A 646 -11.39 21.15 30.93
CA THR A 646 -11.88 20.19 31.93
C THR A 646 -11.99 18.80 31.28
N PRO A 647 -11.49 17.73 31.91
CA PRO A 647 -11.61 16.36 31.40
C PRO A 647 -12.98 15.75 31.76
N ILE A 648 -13.38 14.70 31.02
CA ILE A 648 -14.49 13.81 31.38
C ILE A 648 -13.94 12.38 31.45
N VAL A 649 -14.48 11.59 32.39
CA VAL A 649 -13.83 10.40 32.95
C VAL A 649 -14.80 9.21 32.97
N TYR A 650 -14.51 8.20 32.13
CA TYR A 650 -14.94 6.80 32.26
C TYR A 650 -16.48 6.51 32.16
N PRO A 651 -16.95 5.24 32.09
CA PRO A 651 -16.25 3.98 32.31
C PRO A 651 -16.33 2.89 31.23
N ASN A 652 -15.44 1.90 31.39
CA ASN A 652 -15.62 0.56 30.82
C ASN A 652 -16.78 -0.17 31.52
N ASN A 653 -17.48 -1.05 30.81
CA ASN A 653 -17.65 -2.46 31.17
C ASN A 653 -18.74 -3.12 30.31
N PHE A 654 -18.41 -4.24 29.67
CA PHE A 654 -19.32 -5.39 29.55
C PHE A 654 -18.53 -6.67 29.25
N ASP A 655 -18.31 -7.47 30.28
CA ASP A 655 -17.99 -8.89 30.14
C ASP A 655 -19.25 -9.66 29.73
N SER A 656 -19.15 -10.57 28.76
CA SER A 656 -19.44 -12.00 29.01
C SER A 656 -19.28 -12.92 27.79
N LYS A 657 -18.51 -13.98 28.01
CA LYS A 657 -18.50 -15.33 27.39
C LYS A 657 -19.76 -15.78 26.61
N PHE A 658 -19.55 -16.55 25.52
CA PHE A 658 -20.27 -17.77 25.06
C PHE A 658 -19.79 -18.07 23.61
N GLU A 659 -19.52 -19.28 23.12
CA GLU A 659 -19.09 -20.54 23.74
C GLU A 659 -18.34 -21.40 22.69
N THR A 660 -17.56 -22.40 23.10
CA THR A 660 -16.86 -23.31 22.18
C THR A 660 -17.69 -24.55 21.86
N HIS A 661 -18.11 -24.70 20.59
CA HIS A 661 -18.61 -25.99 20.08
C HIS A 661 -17.68 -26.57 19.00
N LEU A 662 -16.94 -27.61 19.40
CA LEU A 662 -16.35 -28.58 18.48
C LEU A 662 -17.47 -29.48 17.91
N SER A 663 -17.40 -29.76 16.61
CA SER A 663 -18.13 -30.85 15.96
C SER A 663 -17.16 -31.58 15.05
N THR A 664 -17.16 -32.91 15.07
CA THR A 664 -16.20 -33.75 14.37
C THR A 664 -16.74 -34.29 13.04
N ASP A 665 -15.85 -34.99 12.32
CA ASP A 665 -16.13 -35.97 11.28
C ASP A 665 -16.65 -35.49 9.92
N CYS A 666 -15.73 -35.50 8.94
CA CYS A 666 -15.90 -36.42 7.82
C CYS A 666 -14.55 -36.94 7.28
N GLN A 667 -14.38 -38.26 7.27
CA GLN A 667 -13.36 -39.01 6.49
C GLN A 667 -13.89 -39.22 5.06
N ARG A 668 -13.18 -39.59 3.97
CA ARG A 668 -11.76 -39.85 3.58
C ARG A 668 -11.50 -39.02 2.28
N THR A 669 -10.43 -39.08 1.47
CA THR A 669 -9.35 -40.07 1.23
C THR A 669 -8.15 -39.38 0.58
N VAL A 670 -6.93 -39.83 0.86
CA VAL A 670 -5.71 -39.38 0.16
C VAL A 670 -5.11 -40.55 -0.62
N HIS A 671 -4.90 -40.37 -1.93
CA HIS A 671 -4.11 -41.31 -2.74
C HIS A 671 -2.64 -40.86 -2.75
N VAL A 672 -1.77 -41.67 -2.15
CA VAL A 672 -0.31 -41.49 -2.19
C VAL A 672 0.25 -42.32 -3.33
N TYR A 673 1.02 -41.70 -4.22
CA TYR A 673 1.88 -42.40 -5.18
C TYR A 673 3.35 -42.19 -4.79
N ASN A 674 3.98 -43.26 -4.28
CA ASN A 674 5.44 -43.35 -4.11
C ASN A 674 6.08 -43.85 -5.42
N PHE A 675 7.22 -43.29 -5.79
CA PHE A 675 8.34 -43.99 -6.46
C PHE A 675 9.63 -43.11 -6.35
N PRO A 676 10.86 -43.65 -6.55
CA PRO A 676 11.79 -43.69 -5.42
C PRO A 676 13.10 -42.90 -5.60
N ASN A 677 13.88 -42.85 -4.52
CA ASN A 677 15.22 -42.27 -4.47
C ASN A 677 16.21 -42.92 -5.45
N ILE A 678 17.07 -42.09 -6.04
CA ILE A 678 18.41 -42.47 -6.53
C ILE A 678 19.41 -41.48 -5.93
N VAL A 679 20.59 -41.96 -5.54
CA VAL A 679 21.66 -41.17 -4.92
C VAL A 679 22.93 -41.33 -5.75
N SER A 680 23.48 -40.23 -6.27
CA SER A 680 24.88 -40.18 -6.74
C SER A 680 25.48 -38.77 -6.72
N SER A 681 26.56 -38.71 -5.94
CA SER A 681 27.66 -37.74 -5.82
C SER A 681 28.27 -37.12 -7.09
N TYR A 682 29.08 -36.06 -6.87
CA TYR A 682 30.06 -35.41 -7.78
C TYR A 682 29.48 -34.59 -8.95
N SER A 683 30.21 -33.66 -9.59
CA SER A 683 31.10 -32.55 -9.14
C SER A 683 31.55 -31.76 -10.38
N SER A 684 32.13 -30.56 -10.18
CA SER A 684 33.03 -29.83 -11.13
C SER A 684 32.50 -29.34 -12.50
N ASN A 685 32.51 -28.01 -12.64
CA ASN A 685 33.19 -27.22 -13.68
C ASN A 685 32.85 -27.32 -15.20
N THR A 686 32.34 -26.18 -15.70
CA THR A 686 32.80 -25.39 -16.86
C THR A 686 32.71 -25.90 -18.32
N ALA A 687 31.88 -25.16 -19.07
CA ALA A 687 32.19 -24.47 -20.35
C ALA A 687 32.22 -25.22 -21.70
N ASN A 688 31.92 -24.44 -22.76
CA ASN A 688 31.94 -24.75 -24.21
C ASN A 688 30.86 -25.73 -24.72
N HIS A 689 30.28 -25.61 -25.92
CA HIS A 689 30.25 -24.56 -26.97
C HIS A 689 28.80 -24.59 -27.57
N LEU A 690 28.16 -23.47 -27.93
CA LEU A 690 28.25 -22.71 -29.19
C LEU A 690 27.93 -23.51 -30.49
N ASN A 691 26.91 -23.04 -31.22
CA ASN A 691 26.50 -23.41 -32.61
C ASN A 691 25.92 -24.84 -32.83
N HIS A 692 25.07 -25.12 -33.84
CA HIS A 692 24.48 -24.30 -34.91
C HIS A 692 23.14 -24.89 -35.44
N LEU A 693 22.37 -24.09 -36.19
CA LEU A 693 21.37 -24.42 -37.23
C LEU A 693 20.27 -25.49 -36.94
N HIS A 694 18.97 -25.18 -36.92
CA HIS A 694 18.02 -24.80 -38.00
C HIS A 694 17.29 -25.96 -38.75
N ARG A 695 15.94 -25.95 -38.56
CA ARG A 695 14.86 -26.19 -39.57
C ARG A 695 14.50 -27.61 -40.04
N THR A 696 13.20 -27.69 -40.38
CA THR A 696 12.50 -28.62 -41.30
C THR A 696 12.37 -30.11 -40.95
N VAL A 697 11.28 -30.84 -41.22
CA VAL A 697 9.81 -30.57 -41.30
C VAL A 697 9.08 -31.90 -41.65
N ASN A 698 7.75 -31.99 -41.44
CA ASN A 698 6.83 -33.09 -41.87
C ASN A 698 6.98 -34.45 -41.12
N ALA A 699 5.99 -35.35 -41.09
CA ALA A 699 4.50 -35.28 -41.18
C ALA A 699 3.90 -36.69 -40.89
N ILE A 700 2.58 -36.88 -41.04
CA ILE A 700 1.83 -38.17 -41.07
C ILE A 700 1.72 -38.83 -39.66
N SER A 701 0.57 -38.91 -38.94
CA SER A 701 -0.86 -39.25 -39.18
C SER A 701 -1.21 -40.74 -38.93
N THR A 702 -2.52 -41.06 -38.89
CA THR A 702 -3.18 -42.37 -38.58
C THR A 702 -3.30 -42.75 -37.09
N ASN A 703 -4.37 -43.42 -36.60
CA ASN A 703 -5.80 -43.43 -37.00
C ASN A 703 -6.70 -44.03 -35.89
N ASN A 704 -8.03 -44.04 -36.10
CA ASN A 704 -9.08 -44.81 -35.39
C ASN A 704 -9.50 -44.32 -33.98
N GLY A 705 -10.76 -44.45 -33.53
CA GLY A 705 -12.00 -44.81 -34.26
C GLY A 705 -13.10 -45.48 -33.40
N TYR A 706 -14.36 -45.33 -33.82
CA TYR A 706 -15.59 -46.05 -33.36
C TYR A 706 -16.12 -45.78 -31.91
N SER A 707 -17.43 -45.87 -31.59
CA SER A 707 -18.69 -45.74 -32.39
C SER A 707 -19.98 -45.84 -31.53
N GLY A 708 -21.09 -45.22 -31.96
CA GLY A 708 -22.47 -45.61 -31.61
C GLY A 708 -23.14 -44.82 -30.45
N THR A 709 -24.49 -44.69 -30.37
CA THR A 709 -25.58 -45.18 -31.24
C THR A 709 -26.81 -44.23 -31.26
N THR A 710 -27.57 -44.28 -32.37
CA THR A 710 -28.90 -43.67 -32.69
C THR A 710 -30.06 -44.64 -32.31
N PRO A 711 -31.35 -44.54 -32.77
CA PRO A 711 -32.12 -43.56 -33.59
C PRO A 711 -33.28 -42.90 -32.79
N HIS A 712 -34.41 -42.35 -33.28
CA HIS A 712 -35.13 -42.18 -34.57
C HIS A 712 -35.96 -40.85 -34.47
N SER A 713 -36.66 -40.25 -35.45
CA SER A 713 -36.95 -40.43 -36.90
C SER A 713 -37.03 -39.00 -37.53
N GLU A 714 -37.32 -38.63 -38.80
CA GLU A 714 -38.06 -39.15 -39.98
C GLU A 714 -39.61 -39.19 -39.86
N THR A 715 -40.42 -38.77 -40.86
CA THR A 715 -40.24 -38.01 -42.14
C THR A 715 -41.40 -36.99 -42.29
N THR A 716 -41.91 -36.40 -43.41
CA THR A 716 -41.89 -36.49 -44.92
C THR A 716 -42.55 -35.17 -45.44
N ARG A 717 -42.53 -34.67 -46.70
CA ARG A 717 -41.75 -34.77 -47.97
C ARG A 717 -42.27 -33.68 -48.97
N ILE A 718 -41.60 -33.45 -50.12
CA ILE A 718 -42.18 -33.00 -51.45
C ILE A 718 -42.70 -31.52 -51.56
N VAL A 719 -42.35 -30.66 -52.56
CA VAL A 719 -41.38 -30.67 -53.70
C VAL A 719 -40.92 -29.25 -54.16
N GLN A 720 -39.72 -29.19 -54.78
CA GLN A 720 -39.25 -28.34 -55.92
C GLN A 720 -39.20 -26.78 -55.84
N GLY A 721 -38.11 -26.18 -56.38
CA GLY A 721 -38.05 -24.71 -56.65
C GLY A 721 -36.68 -24.03 -56.87
N ALA A 722 -35.92 -24.41 -57.92
CA ALA A 722 -34.80 -23.68 -58.58
C ALA A 722 -34.03 -22.49 -57.90
N SER A 723 -32.77 -22.76 -57.49
CA SER A 723 -31.50 -22.03 -57.78
C SER A 723 -31.45 -20.55 -58.25
N VAL A 724 -30.50 -19.74 -57.71
CA VAL A 724 -29.30 -19.17 -58.44
C VAL A 724 -28.47 -18.13 -57.61
N SER A 725 -27.13 -18.18 -57.79
CA SER A 725 -26.03 -17.20 -57.56
C SER A 725 -25.90 -16.26 -56.33
N LYS A 726 -24.80 -16.50 -55.59
CA LYS A 726 -23.83 -15.55 -54.97
C LYS A 726 -23.36 -14.41 -55.93
N PRO A 727 -22.66 -13.30 -55.50
CA PRO A 727 -21.51 -13.34 -54.58
C PRO A 727 -21.29 -12.20 -53.57
N SER A 728 -20.25 -12.45 -52.76
CA SER A 728 -19.71 -11.76 -51.60
C SER A 728 -18.70 -10.63 -51.93
N ASN A 729 -18.01 -10.13 -50.87
CA ASN A 729 -16.70 -9.43 -50.84
C ASN A 729 -16.69 -7.88 -50.97
N VAL A 730 -15.78 -7.10 -50.34
CA VAL A 730 -14.98 -7.30 -49.09
C VAL A 730 -14.29 -5.96 -48.63
N VAL A 731 -14.07 -5.78 -47.31
CA VAL A 731 -13.00 -4.97 -46.65
C VAL A 731 -12.98 -3.40 -46.70
N THR A 732 -12.41 -2.85 -45.61
CA THR A 732 -11.91 -1.46 -45.33
C THR A 732 -12.87 -0.28 -45.25
N TYR A 733 -12.70 0.48 -44.15
CA TYR A 733 -12.92 1.92 -44.06
C TYR A 733 -11.57 2.60 -43.76
N PHE A 734 -11.34 3.77 -44.37
CA PHE A 734 -10.32 4.74 -43.95
C PHE A 734 -10.90 6.15 -44.14
N ASN A 735 -10.40 7.13 -43.39
CA ASN A 735 -10.90 8.52 -43.44
C ASN A 735 -10.66 9.19 -44.81
N THR A 736 -11.56 10.09 -45.25
CA THR A 736 -11.26 11.54 -45.37
C THR A 736 -12.42 12.39 -45.94
N THR A 737 -12.90 13.32 -45.09
CA THR A 737 -13.09 14.77 -45.35
C THR A 737 -14.05 15.34 -46.44
N TYR A 738 -14.47 16.58 -46.16
CA TYR A 738 -14.90 17.69 -47.04
C TYR A 738 -16.39 18.07 -47.19
N GLU A 739 -16.58 19.33 -46.81
CA GLU A 739 -17.65 20.33 -46.92
C GLU A 739 -18.71 20.22 -48.02
N ARG A 740 -19.88 20.83 -47.72
CA ARG A 740 -20.38 21.93 -48.54
C ARG A 740 -21.17 22.97 -47.75
N GLN A 741 -20.88 24.25 -47.99
CA GLN A 741 -21.71 25.37 -47.55
C GLN A 741 -22.92 25.54 -48.48
N LEU A 742 -23.95 26.26 -48.00
CA LEU A 742 -24.68 27.21 -48.83
C LEU A 742 -25.22 28.36 -47.95
N GLU A 743 -25.11 29.58 -48.46
CA GLU A 743 -25.53 30.85 -47.84
C GLU A 743 -27.03 31.11 -48.19
N ASP A 744 -27.77 32.06 -47.61
CA ASP A 744 -27.53 33.51 -47.72
C ASP A 744 -28.47 34.33 -46.81
N SER A 745 -27.95 35.47 -46.32
CA SER A 745 -28.67 36.73 -46.03
C SER A 745 -29.71 36.85 -44.91
N LYS A 746 -30.00 38.02 -44.30
CA LYS A 746 -29.38 39.37 -44.08
C LYS A 746 -30.27 40.04 -42.98
N SER A 747 -29.92 41.06 -42.19
CA SER A 747 -28.74 41.95 -42.07
C SER A 747 -28.81 42.80 -40.79
N THR A 748 -27.65 43.23 -40.24
CA THR A 748 -27.41 44.43 -39.39
C THR A 748 -28.13 44.54 -38.01
N GLU A 749 -27.61 45.25 -36.99
CA GLU A 749 -26.57 46.31 -36.90
C GLU A 749 -25.39 45.99 -35.94
N LEU A 750 -24.46 46.96 -35.78
CA LEU A 750 -23.16 46.85 -35.07
C LEU A 750 -23.00 47.91 -33.96
N ILE A 751 -22.71 47.48 -32.72
CA ILE A 751 -22.10 48.30 -31.63
C ILE A 751 -21.04 47.44 -30.90
N PRO A 752 -19.88 47.96 -30.44
CA PRO A 752 -18.66 47.14 -30.31
C PRO A 752 -18.27 46.67 -28.90
N ARG A 753 -17.50 45.56 -28.88
CA ARG A 753 -16.47 45.12 -27.91
C ARG A 753 -16.61 45.52 -26.42
N GLY A 754 -16.81 44.50 -25.58
CA GLY A 754 -16.31 44.50 -24.19
C GLY A 754 -17.06 43.55 -23.26
N LEU A 755 -16.32 42.75 -22.49
CA LEU A 755 -16.79 42.01 -21.30
C LEU A 755 -18.11 41.21 -21.46
N PHE A 756 -18.03 39.95 -21.90
CA PHE A 756 -18.83 38.81 -21.37
C PHE A 756 -18.34 37.50 -21.99
N SER A 757 -17.57 36.71 -21.24
CA SER A 757 -17.11 35.38 -21.68
C SER A 757 -16.81 34.46 -20.47
N SER A 758 -17.87 34.18 -19.71
CA SER A 758 -17.91 33.19 -18.61
C SER A 758 -19.37 32.97 -18.23
N VAL A 759 -19.70 31.80 -17.66
CA VAL A 759 -21.07 31.40 -17.27
C VAL A 759 -22.02 31.08 -18.44
N ILE A 760 -21.71 30.01 -19.16
CA ILE A 760 -22.69 28.96 -19.47
C ILE A 760 -22.07 27.63 -19.00
N ILE A 761 -22.91 26.72 -18.49
CA ILE A 761 -22.55 25.43 -17.87
C ILE A 761 -22.53 24.32 -18.93
#